data_AF-A0A7X9AW78-F1
#
_entry.id   AF-A0A7X9AW78-F1
#
_cell.length_a   1.000
_cell.length_b   1.000
_cell.length_c   1.000
_cell.angle_alpha   90.00
_cell.angle_beta   90.00
_cell.angle_gamma   90.00
#
_symmetry.space_group_name_H-M   'P 1'
#
loop_
_entity.id
_entity.type
_entity.pdbx_description
1 polymer ?
#
loop_
_entity_poly.entity_id
_entity_poly.type
_entity_poly.pdbx_seq_one_letter_code
_entity_poly.pdbx_strand_id
1 'polypeptide(L)'
;MLNHQSLFELLQKNLQTESFFQNAFMLNSWEKNSCYRDFEASAKFCTQALKKAGFSDVRSIAHVCDGVRSAMDHTMPQAWDRSGRCTLKIISPGIPDEKRLLCDSDRHPLEAGIWSPSTPPEGLTGEIVNGDELDENSTAVAGKFVYSSEPPKNKRLRAWSHAGALGLICSKMEAKDVAPDELCWMNGAGHYGWYYSRDDKRIPIFVLTPRRAEFLMSLLKKGPVTVCGVMNTRIYDGTIRTVTGRIPGESPEELLLIAHIYEPFVADDAVGFAGCVEIGRLLKQLSDEGKLRLKRSLRVVFTMERYGLYAFFSNRKRTANIFAAQNLDAFCSKTYRIGRMPLNFFMSPVCNPFFGDVLQKKLLDTLLPDLKYIQRHSVLHDDSLGGDPHLDIPTLWIEGGTGIYHHTTSEAFNEIDEELAPPLLALLATYTAEMLSLDVAELRKKVTPYILDFYRERVQEVRKAFCQGVIDAREAGYRLYLARHFAEGRLRSFNKLQKDLVRESYIQTAVTPVAAEWTPPAAPMPDLSPMEARADNMVLQRRQWACMPFSLSRVPLEERKFWPQATNRLLLPLSDGHRSLLEALRMQRYTENIPVKPFMKEELKGYIDFFEYLAKYGYVKIHYPRKTRAREFSSALSELGVRKGMRLIVHSSMAAFGHFEGGAKRFCRELQKAVGTSGTLMMPAFNQYDMTDTNGVFDWRNTTSKVGMAAECFRKMPGVIRSLDPTHSLAVWGKDKIHFVQHHHQLPTMHQNSPIGLLEQADGYCLMVACYTAVTFMHIVETSNGALCCGQRSEEYDAILPDGTKAKLRAWAWRDGKCRALRHQEIYGWLKKHHKMTEIMVGNAHLRLFKLADYRRAYERLLHGKEGCRGCTVKPRKNAFSIPGDWDLERDCLKTETSAFVGDVDFSKYL
;
A
#
# COMPACT_ATOMS: atom_id res chain seq x y z
N MET A 1 29.93 -36.04 -2.24
CA MET A 1 28.68 -35.25 -2.44
C MET A 1 28.42 -35.15 -3.92
N LEU A 2 27.18 -35.39 -4.35
CA LEU A 2 26.76 -35.14 -5.72
C LEU A 2 26.77 -33.62 -5.97
N ASN A 3 27.17 -33.19 -7.17
CA ASN A 3 26.95 -31.82 -7.60
C ASN A 3 25.45 -31.62 -7.97
N HIS A 4 25.05 -30.38 -8.26
CA HIS A 4 23.66 -30.05 -8.61
C HIS A 4 23.10 -30.93 -9.73
N GLN A 5 23.88 -31.10 -10.80
CA GLN A 5 23.48 -31.84 -12.00
C GLN A 5 23.26 -33.33 -11.69
N SER A 6 24.23 -33.97 -11.03
CA SER A 6 24.13 -35.39 -10.71
C SER A 6 23.02 -35.71 -9.71
N LEU A 7 22.72 -34.79 -8.79
CA LEU A 7 21.58 -34.93 -7.87
C LEU A 7 20.25 -34.79 -8.62
N PHE A 8 20.14 -33.79 -9.52
CA PHE A 8 18.97 -33.60 -10.37
C PHE A 8 18.68 -34.82 -11.25
N GLU A 9 19.69 -35.34 -11.94
CA GLU A 9 19.58 -36.55 -12.78
C GLU A 9 19.19 -37.79 -11.96
N LEU A 10 19.76 -37.94 -10.75
CA LEU A 10 19.39 -39.04 -9.85
C LEU A 10 17.92 -38.94 -9.45
N LEU A 11 17.44 -37.76 -9.05
CA LEU A 11 16.06 -37.54 -8.65
C LEU A 11 15.10 -37.74 -9.83
N GLN A 12 15.41 -37.12 -10.98
CA GLN A 12 14.60 -37.22 -12.19
C GLN A 12 14.43 -38.68 -12.64
N LYS A 13 15.51 -39.47 -12.61
CA LYS A 13 15.47 -40.89 -12.99
C LYS A 13 14.58 -41.76 -12.08
N ASN A 14 14.37 -41.35 -10.83
CA ASN A 14 13.61 -42.13 -9.84
C ASN A 14 12.19 -41.57 -9.58
N LEU A 15 11.77 -40.56 -10.35
CA LEU A 15 10.40 -40.04 -10.31
C LEU A 15 9.40 -41.11 -10.77
N GLN A 16 8.27 -41.21 -10.07
CA GLN A 16 7.11 -42.02 -10.45
C GLN A 16 6.02 -41.14 -11.02
N THR A 17 6.24 -40.62 -12.23
CA THR A 17 5.35 -39.65 -12.89
C THR A 17 3.91 -40.13 -13.03
N GLU A 18 3.70 -41.42 -13.32
CA GLU A 18 2.35 -41.99 -13.42
C GLU A 18 1.58 -41.92 -12.08
N SER A 19 2.24 -42.28 -10.97
CA SER A 19 1.67 -42.19 -9.62
C SER A 19 1.39 -40.73 -9.22
N PHE A 20 2.27 -39.81 -9.63
CA PHE A 20 2.07 -38.37 -9.46
C PHE A 20 0.77 -37.91 -10.16
N PHE A 21 0.59 -38.20 -11.44
CA PHE A 21 -0.62 -37.83 -12.17
C PHE A 21 -1.89 -38.49 -11.59
N GLN A 22 -1.82 -39.78 -11.26
CA GLN A 22 -2.93 -40.50 -10.64
C GLN A 22 -3.37 -39.83 -9.33
N ASN A 23 -2.43 -39.43 -8.46
CA ASN A 23 -2.77 -38.75 -7.21
C ASN A 23 -3.44 -37.38 -7.44
N ALA A 24 -2.96 -36.61 -8.42
CA ALA A 24 -3.55 -35.31 -8.76
C ALA A 24 -5.00 -35.45 -9.28
N PHE A 25 -5.22 -36.34 -10.26
CA PHE A 25 -6.56 -36.58 -10.80
C PHE A 25 -7.52 -37.17 -9.76
N MET A 26 -7.04 -38.06 -8.89
CA MET A 26 -7.86 -38.63 -7.82
C MET A 26 -8.27 -37.57 -6.81
N LEU A 27 -7.37 -36.68 -6.38
CA LEU A 27 -7.73 -35.58 -5.48
C LEU A 27 -8.76 -34.65 -6.11
N ASN A 28 -8.51 -34.20 -7.35
CA ASN A 28 -9.44 -33.36 -8.10
C ASN A 28 -10.83 -34.00 -8.25
N SER A 29 -10.91 -35.32 -8.43
CA SER A 29 -12.19 -36.03 -8.58
C SER A 29 -13.13 -35.87 -7.38
N TRP A 30 -12.57 -35.67 -6.17
CA TRP A 30 -13.32 -35.35 -4.96
C TRP A 30 -13.68 -33.85 -4.89
N GLU A 31 -12.76 -32.97 -5.25
CA GLU A 31 -12.85 -31.54 -4.96
C GLU A 31 -13.49 -30.70 -6.08
N LYS A 32 -13.64 -31.24 -7.30
CA LYS A 32 -14.26 -30.58 -8.46
C LYS A 32 -15.67 -30.02 -8.23
N ASN A 33 -16.38 -30.53 -7.23
CA ASN A 33 -17.72 -30.04 -6.86
C ASN A 33 -17.69 -28.83 -5.91
N SER A 34 -16.52 -28.53 -5.32
CA SER A 34 -16.32 -27.51 -4.29
C SER A 34 -17.33 -27.58 -3.14
N CYS A 35 -17.63 -28.80 -2.68
CA CYS A 35 -18.57 -29.07 -1.61
C CYS A 35 -17.84 -29.54 -0.34
N TYR A 36 -18.22 -28.99 0.81
CA TYR A 36 -17.63 -29.35 2.10
C TYR A 36 -17.80 -30.80 2.48
N ARG A 37 -18.90 -31.45 2.07
CA ARG A 37 -19.11 -32.88 2.29
C ARG A 37 -18.03 -33.74 1.61
N ASP A 38 -17.45 -33.25 0.51
CA ASP A 38 -16.43 -33.97 -0.26
C ASP A 38 -15.01 -33.72 0.30
N PHE A 39 -14.79 -32.59 0.96
CA PHE A 39 -13.50 -32.20 1.57
C PHE A 39 -13.04 -33.15 2.70
N GLU A 40 -13.97 -33.80 3.41
CA GLU A 40 -13.61 -34.84 4.38
C GLU A 40 -13.05 -36.09 3.69
N ALA A 41 -13.59 -36.45 2.51
CA ALA A 41 -13.11 -37.58 1.73
C ALA A 41 -11.73 -37.29 1.14
N SER A 42 -11.52 -36.09 0.60
CA SER A 42 -10.20 -35.68 0.07
C SER A 42 -9.12 -35.66 1.16
N ALA A 43 -9.42 -35.13 2.35
CA ALA A 43 -8.48 -35.16 3.48
C ALA A 43 -8.09 -36.58 3.92
N LYS A 44 -9.04 -37.53 3.88
CA LYS A 44 -8.77 -38.96 4.14
C LYS A 44 -7.89 -39.56 3.06
N PHE A 45 -8.17 -39.27 1.80
CA PHE A 45 -7.33 -39.70 0.68
C PHE A 45 -5.89 -39.18 0.83
N CYS A 46 -5.70 -37.88 1.08
CA CYS A 46 -4.37 -37.29 1.31
C CYS A 46 -3.63 -37.99 2.47
N THR A 47 -4.33 -38.29 3.56
CA THR A 47 -3.76 -39.01 4.72
C THR A 47 -3.27 -40.41 4.33
N GLN A 48 -4.02 -41.13 3.49
CA GLN A 48 -3.65 -42.47 3.01
C GLN A 48 -2.47 -42.41 2.03
N ALA A 49 -2.47 -41.43 1.13
CA ALA A 49 -1.39 -41.22 0.17
C ALA A 49 -0.05 -40.97 0.89
N LEU A 50 -0.04 -40.15 1.95
CA LEU A 50 1.16 -39.93 2.75
C LEU A 50 1.66 -41.20 3.43
N LYS A 51 0.77 -41.99 4.03
CA LYS A 51 1.15 -43.28 4.64
C LYS A 51 1.74 -44.23 3.61
N LYS A 52 1.13 -44.33 2.42
CA LYS A 52 1.63 -45.15 1.31
C LYS A 52 3.00 -44.69 0.81
N ALA A 53 3.24 -43.38 0.79
CA ALA A 53 4.52 -42.78 0.42
C ALA A 53 5.62 -42.90 1.50
N GLY A 54 5.33 -43.53 2.65
CA GLY A 54 6.32 -43.77 3.70
C GLY A 54 6.48 -42.61 4.70
N PHE A 55 5.53 -41.66 4.73
CA PHE A 55 5.51 -40.64 5.76
C PHE A 55 5.15 -41.20 7.13
N SER A 56 5.86 -40.72 8.14
CA SER A 56 5.59 -40.92 9.56
C SER A 56 4.84 -39.72 10.15
N ASP A 57 4.37 -39.83 11.41
CA ASP A 57 3.69 -38.73 12.11
C ASP A 57 2.54 -38.09 11.28
N VAL A 58 1.80 -38.94 10.56
CA VAL A 58 0.71 -38.48 9.70
C VAL A 58 -0.50 -38.11 10.57
N ARG A 59 -0.94 -36.85 10.48
CA ARG A 59 -2.05 -36.29 11.27
C ARG A 59 -3.06 -35.59 10.37
N SER A 60 -4.31 -35.62 10.81
CA SER A 60 -5.41 -34.85 10.21
C SER A 60 -6.06 -33.98 11.28
N ILE A 61 -5.77 -32.68 11.24
CA ILE A 61 -6.08 -31.69 12.27
C ILE A 61 -7.37 -30.95 11.87
N ALA A 62 -8.40 -31.06 12.69
CA ALA A 62 -9.68 -30.38 12.46
C ALA A 62 -9.61 -28.88 12.80
N HIS A 63 -10.23 -28.05 11.96
CA HIS A 63 -10.48 -26.63 12.21
C HIS A 63 -11.96 -26.33 12.06
N VAL A 64 -12.53 -25.61 13.02
CA VAL A 64 -13.95 -25.29 13.00
C VAL A 64 -14.26 -24.23 11.95
N CYS A 65 -15.29 -24.48 11.15
CA CYS A 65 -15.76 -23.64 10.05
C CYS A 65 -17.19 -23.17 10.35
N ASP A 66 -17.31 -22.13 11.17
CA ASP A 66 -18.59 -21.62 11.70
C ASP A 66 -18.89 -20.17 11.28
N GLY A 67 -18.00 -19.53 10.53
CA GLY A 67 -18.16 -18.14 10.11
C GLY A 67 -17.86 -17.10 11.20
N VAL A 68 -17.38 -17.52 12.38
CA VAL A 68 -17.17 -16.66 13.56
C VAL A 68 -15.76 -16.81 14.12
N ARG A 69 -15.30 -18.04 14.35
CA ARG A 69 -13.97 -18.31 14.90
C ARG A 69 -12.90 -17.89 13.90
N SER A 70 -11.87 -17.23 14.41
CA SER A 70 -10.73 -16.82 13.60
C SER A 70 -9.45 -17.52 14.03
N ALA A 71 -8.63 -17.86 13.04
CA ALA A 71 -7.23 -18.19 13.23
C ALA A 71 -6.39 -16.93 12.94
N MET A 72 -5.73 -16.40 13.98
CA MET A 72 -5.08 -15.08 13.97
C MET A 72 -6.06 -13.92 13.67
N ASP A 73 -6.35 -13.64 12.40
CA ASP A 73 -7.38 -12.69 11.97
C ASP A 73 -8.16 -13.19 10.74
N HIS A 74 -8.00 -14.47 10.38
CA HIS A 74 -8.73 -15.11 9.28
C HIS A 74 -9.95 -15.80 9.87
N THR A 75 -11.13 -15.21 9.66
CA THR A 75 -12.39 -15.80 10.12
C THR A 75 -12.70 -17.00 9.25
N MET A 76 -12.76 -18.19 9.86
CA MET A 76 -13.02 -19.43 9.15
C MET A 76 -14.42 -19.38 8.52
N PRO A 77 -14.59 -19.71 7.23
CA PRO A 77 -15.90 -19.71 6.57
C PRO A 77 -16.86 -20.72 7.20
N GLN A 78 -18.15 -20.59 6.93
CA GLN A 78 -19.11 -21.70 7.14
C GLN A 78 -18.98 -22.75 6.05
N ALA A 79 -19.34 -23.99 6.38
CA ALA A 79 -19.46 -25.04 5.39
C ALA A 79 -20.59 -24.75 4.40
N TRP A 80 -20.38 -25.17 3.16
CA TRP A 80 -21.36 -25.04 2.09
C TRP A 80 -21.39 -26.30 1.24
N ASP A 81 -22.60 -26.75 0.92
CA ASP A 81 -22.83 -27.86 0.00
C ASP A 81 -23.93 -27.53 -0.98
N ARG A 82 -23.75 -28.00 -2.22
CA ARG A 82 -24.83 -28.13 -3.17
C ARG A 82 -25.67 -29.36 -2.81
N SER A 83 -26.91 -29.12 -2.36
CA SER A 83 -27.84 -30.19 -1.97
C SER A 83 -28.72 -30.68 -3.11
N GLY A 84 -28.73 -29.99 -4.25
CA GLY A 84 -29.48 -30.40 -5.45
C GLY A 84 -29.11 -29.60 -6.70
N ARG A 85 -29.91 -29.78 -7.76
CA ARG A 85 -29.73 -29.06 -9.03
C ARG A 85 -30.05 -27.58 -8.86
N CYS A 86 -29.16 -26.71 -9.32
CA CYS A 86 -29.34 -25.25 -9.33
C CYS A 86 -29.48 -24.79 -10.79
N THR A 87 -30.42 -23.89 -11.08
CA THR A 87 -30.68 -23.43 -12.44
C THR A 87 -30.98 -21.94 -12.53
N LEU A 88 -30.60 -21.31 -13.64
CA LEU A 88 -31.05 -19.96 -13.99
C LEU A 88 -31.73 -20.01 -15.36
N LYS A 89 -33.01 -19.60 -15.43
CA LYS A 89 -33.83 -19.69 -16.64
C LYS A 89 -34.41 -18.34 -17.02
N ILE A 90 -34.38 -18.00 -18.30
CA ILE A 90 -35.10 -16.85 -18.87
C ILE A 90 -36.59 -17.18 -18.92
N ILE A 91 -37.40 -16.29 -18.34
CA ILE A 91 -38.87 -16.33 -18.34
C ILE A 91 -39.43 -15.38 -19.41
N SER A 92 -38.80 -14.22 -19.58
CA SER A 92 -39.17 -13.21 -20.58
C SER A 92 -37.90 -12.50 -21.07
N PRO A 93 -37.75 -12.17 -22.37
CA PRO A 93 -38.73 -12.34 -23.45
C PRO A 93 -38.90 -13.80 -23.90
N GLY A 94 -39.96 -14.07 -24.66
CA GLY A 94 -40.18 -15.38 -25.28
C GLY A 94 -39.06 -15.72 -26.26
N ILE A 95 -38.22 -16.69 -25.91
CA ILE A 95 -37.16 -17.25 -26.75
C ILE A 95 -37.34 -18.77 -26.87
N PRO A 96 -36.71 -19.42 -27.87
CA PRO A 96 -36.72 -20.88 -27.99
C PRO A 96 -36.31 -21.58 -26.70
N ASP A 97 -36.99 -22.67 -26.35
CA ASP A 97 -36.86 -23.32 -25.04
C ASP A 97 -35.42 -23.80 -24.76
N GLU A 98 -34.71 -24.25 -25.77
CA GLU A 98 -33.30 -24.68 -25.69
C GLU A 98 -32.34 -23.54 -25.32
N LYS A 99 -32.75 -22.28 -25.50
CA LYS A 99 -31.96 -21.09 -25.17
C LYS A 99 -32.36 -20.45 -23.84
N ARG A 100 -33.42 -20.94 -23.18
CA ARG A 100 -33.91 -20.38 -21.91
C ARG A 100 -33.00 -20.69 -20.73
N LEU A 101 -32.32 -21.84 -20.74
CA LEU A 101 -31.49 -22.28 -19.63
C LEU A 101 -30.09 -21.65 -19.73
N LEU A 102 -29.81 -20.68 -18.85
CA LEU A 102 -28.53 -19.98 -18.78
C LEU A 102 -27.51 -20.70 -17.88
N CYS A 103 -27.97 -21.22 -16.73
CA CYS A 103 -27.17 -22.01 -15.80
C CYS A 103 -27.87 -23.32 -15.42
N ASP A 104 -27.09 -24.38 -15.25
CA ASP A 104 -27.47 -25.72 -14.80
C ASP A 104 -26.28 -26.40 -14.10
N SER A 105 -26.35 -26.52 -12.78
CA SER A 105 -25.26 -27.11 -11.99
C SER A 105 -25.02 -28.60 -12.25
N ASP A 106 -25.97 -29.30 -12.89
CA ASP A 106 -25.78 -30.70 -13.29
C ASP A 106 -25.01 -30.82 -14.61
N ARG A 107 -24.97 -29.74 -15.42
CA ARG A 107 -24.06 -29.61 -16.55
C ARG A 107 -22.63 -29.36 -16.06
N HIS A 108 -22.47 -28.41 -15.15
CA HIS A 108 -21.18 -28.13 -14.55
C HIS A 108 -21.35 -27.52 -13.15
N PRO A 109 -20.67 -28.04 -12.10
CA PRO A 109 -20.90 -27.61 -10.72
C PRO A 109 -20.62 -26.12 -10.49
N LEU A 110 -19.62 -25.56 -11.18
CA LEU A 110 -19.22 -24.15 -11.04
C LEU A 110 -20.25 -23.14 -11.58
N GLU A 111 -21.31 -23.58 -12.28
CA GLU A 111 -22.41 -22.68 -12.68
C GLU A 111 -23.21 -22.21 -11.45
N ALA A 112 -23.11 -22.90 -10.31
CA ALA A 112 -23.57 -22.46 -9.00
C ALA A 112 -22.38 -21.94 -8.17
N GLY A 113 -22.35 -20.65 -7.86
CA GLY A 113 -21.27 -20.07 -7.07
C GLY A 113 -21.24 -20.61 -5.64
N ILE A 114 -20.04 -20.97 -5.16
CA ILE A 114 -19.84 -21.48 -3.79
C ILE A 114 -20.31 -20.43 -2.75
N TRP A 115 -20.85 -20.93 -1.63
CA TRP A 115 -21.48 -20.17 -0.55
C TRP A 115 -22.78 -19.42 -0.89
N SER A 116 -23.36 -19.64 -2.07
CA SER A 116 -24.71 -19.17 -2.40
C SER A 116 -25.75 -19.71 -1.40
N PRO A 117 -26.68 -18.89 -0.88
CA PRO A 117 -27.78 -19.34 -0.05
C PRO A 117 -28.85 -20.06 -0.88
N SER A 118 -29.64 -20.93 -0.24
CA SER A 118 -30.76 -21.60 -0.91
C SER A 118 -31.85 -20.59 -1.27
N THR A 119 -32.51 -20.78 -2.42
CA THR A 119 -33.77 -20.11 -2.74
C THR A 119 -34.95 -20.92 -2.20
N PRO A 120 -36.18 -20.36 -2.19
CA PRO A 120 -37.40 -21.15 -2.13
C PRO A 120 -37.45 -22.21 -3.26
N PRO A 121 -38.21 -23.31 -3.11
CA PRO A 121 -38.32 -24.37 -4.12
C PRO A 121 -38.76 -23.89 -5.51
N GLU A 122 -39.64 -22.89 -5.56
CA GLU A 122 -40.12 -22.24 -6.79
C GLU A 122 -39.08 -21.31 -7.45
N GLY A 123 -37.98 -21.02 -6.75
CA GLY A 123 -36.95 -20.08 -7.18
C GLY A 123 -37.29 -18.61 -6.90
N LEU A 124 -36.34 -17.73 -7.21
CA LEU A 124 -36.53 -16.28 -7.19
C LEU A 124 -36.72 -15.79 -8.63
N THR A 125 -37.82 -15.09 -8.89
CA THR A 125 -38.09 -14.50 -10.21
C THR A 125 -37.93 -12.98 -10.17
N GLY A 126 -37.21 -12.41 -11.13
CA GLY A 126 -37.03 -10.96 -11.22
C GLY A 126 -36.33 -10.52 -12.50
N GLU A 127 -36.43 -9.23 -12.78
CA GLU A 127 -35.70 -8.60 -13.88
C GLU A 127 -34.19 -8.61 -13.64
N ILE A 128 -33.42 -8.62 -14.73
CA ILE A 128 -31.98 -8.41 -14.72
C ILE A 128 -31.68 -6.92 -14.95
N VAL A 129 -30.72 -6.40 -14.20
CA VAL A 129 -30.06 -5.12 -14.49
C VAL A 129 -28.58 -5.33 -14.78
N ASN A 130 -28.04 -4.57 -15.74
CA ASN A 130 -26.60 -4.56 -16.01
C ASN A 130 -25.88 -3.76 -14.92
N GLY A 131 -25.25 -4.45 -13.96
CA GLY A 131 -24.54 -3.80 -12.87
C GLY A 131 -23.35 -2.97 -13.33
N ASP A 132 -22.74 -3.29 -14.48
CA ASP A 132 -21.56 -2.59 -15.03
C ASP A 132 -21.85 -1.19 -15.54
N GLU A 133 -23.13 -0.88 -15.75
CA GLU A 133 -23.59 0.47 -16.12
C GLU A 133 -24.07 1.27 -14.90
N LEU A 134 -24.04 0.68 -13.70
CA LEU A 134 -24.50 1.30 -12.47
C LEU A 134 -23.34 1.74 -11.58
N ASP A 135 -23.56 2.85 -10.86
CA ASP A 135 -22.74 3.17 -9.70
C ASP A 135 -22.76 2.03 -8.67
N GLU A 136 -21.62 1.81 -8.01
CA GLU A 136 -21.44 0.72 -7.04
C GLU A 136 -22.48 0.71 -5.92
N ASN A 137 -23.01 1.88 -5.53
CA ASN A 137 -24.00 2.04 -4.45
C ASN A 137 -25.43 2.29 -4.96
N SER A 138 -25.69 2.01 -6.24
CA SER A 138 -27.00 2.23 -6.85
C SER A 138 -28.09 1.39 -6.18
N THR A 139 -29.21 2.02 -5.84
CA THR A 139 -30.40 1.36 -5.31
C THR A 139 -31.24 0.69 -6.39
N ALA A 140 -30.92 0.90 -7.67
CA ALA A 140 -31.63 0.30 -8.81
C ALA A 140 -31.53 -1.24 -8.87
N VAL A 141 -30.62 -1.82 -8.09
CA VAL A 141 -30.44 -3.27 -7.96
C VAL A 141 -31.49 -3.94 -7.05
N ALA A 142 -32.23 -3.16 -6.26
CA ALA A 142 -33.20 -3.67 -5.30
C ALA A 142 -34.29 -4.50 -6.00
N GLY A 143 -34.50 -5.74 -5.55
CA GLY A 143 -35.50 -6.64 -6.12
C GLY A 143 -35.17 -7.14 -7.54
N LYS A 144 -33.91 -7.03 -7.99
CA LYS A 144 -33.45 -7.47 -9.32
C LYS A 144 -32.27 -8.43 -9.24
N PHE A 145 -32.09 -9.23 -10.28
CA PHE A 145 -30.83 -9.93 -10.53
C PHE A 145 -29.82 -8.94 -11.11
N VAL A 146 -28.58 -8.97 -10.64
CA VAL A 146 -27.52 -8.05 -11.09
C VAL A 146 -26.53 -8.83 -11.92
N TYR A 147 -26.30 -8.39 -13.16
CA TYR A 147 -25.23 -8.93 -13.99
C TYR A 147 -23.90 -8.18 -13.75
N SER A 148 -22.79 -8.91 -13.78
CA SER A 148 -21.42 -8.39 -13.72
C SER A 148 -20.52 -9.13 -14.72
N SER A 149 -19.78 -8.39 -15.55
CA SER A 149 -18.85 -8.92 -16.56
C SER A 149 -17.57 -9.54 -15.97
N GLU A 150 -17.33 -9.30 -14.69
CA GLU A 150 -16.30 -9.97 -13.87
C GLU A 150 -16.92 -10.52 -12.58
N PRO A 151 -16.33 -11.52 -11.92
CA PRO A 151 -16.73 -11.92 -10.57
C PRO A 151 -16.49 -10.75 -9.59
N PRO A 152 -17.54 -10.09 -9.06
CA PRO A 152 -17.38 -8.87 -8.29
C PRO A 152 -16.74 -9.18 -6.93
N LYS A 153 -15.80 -8.32 -6.51
CA LYS A 153 -15.12 -8.45 -5.21
C LYS A 153 -15.88 -7.72 -4.08
N ASN A 154 -15.50 -8.06 -2.86
CA ASN A 154 -15.93 -7.58 -1.54
C ASN A 154 -16.80 -6.31 -1.53
N LYS A 155 -16.27 -5.16 -2.00
CA LYS A 155 -16.96 -3.85 -1.89
C LYS A 155 -18.27 -3.79 -2.68
N ARG A 156 -18.23 -4.20 -3.96
CA ARG A 156 -19.36 -4.08 -4.88
C ARG A 156 -20.43 -5.11 -4.57
N LEU A 157 -20.01 -6.35 -4.32
CA LEU A 157 -20.90 -7.43 -3.90
C LEU A 157 -21.64 -7.09 -2.60
N ARG A 158 -20.93 -6.51 -1.62
CA ARG A 158 -21.54 -6.02 -0.38
C ARG A 158 -22.56 -4.91 -0.63
N ALA A 159 -22.23 -3.92 -1.45
CA ALA A 159 -23.15 -2.82 -1.72
C ALA A 159 -24.46 -3.33 -2.32
N TRP A 160 -24.38 -4.23 -3.31
CA TRP A 160 -25.55 -4.81 -3.97
C TRP A 160 -26.36 -5.74 -3.06
N SER A 161 -25.71 -6.58 -2.25
CA SER A 161 -26.42 -7.44 -1.29
C SER A 161 -27.18 -6.59 -0.27
N HIS A 162 -26.57 -5.53 0.26
CA HIS A 162 -27.23 -4.62 1.20
C HIS A 162 -28.36 -3.81 0.55
N ALA A 163 -28.21 -3.37 -0.70
CA ALA A 163 -29.26 -2.67 -1.45
C ALA A 163 -30.46 -3.56 -1.83
N GLY A 164 -30.37 -4.88 -1.65
CA GLY A 164 -31.49 -5.81 -1.81
C GLY A 164 -31.57 -6.49 -3.18
N ALA A 165 -30.42 -6.71 -3.84
CA ALA A 165 -30.37 -7.56 -5.03
C ALA A 165 -30.91 -8.98 -4.76
N LEU A 166 -31.68 -9.54 -5.70
CA LEU A 166 -32.22 -10.91 -5.61
C LEU A 166 -31.15 -11.99 -5.84
N GLY A 167 -30.13 -11.68 -6.63
CA GLY A 167 -29.07 -12.61 -6.99
C GLY A 167 -28.04 -11.95 -7.90
N LEU A 168 -26.86 -12.57 -7.96
CA LEU A 168 -25.77 -12.18 -8.83
C LEU A 168 -25.68 -13.14 -10.02
N ILE A 169 -25.49 -12.58 -11.20
CA ILE A 169 -25.10 -13.30 -12.41
C ILE A 169 -23.73 -12.75 -12.80
N CYS A 170 -22.71 -13.59 -12.89
CA CYS A 170 -21.37 -13.13 -13.26
C CYS A 170 -20.74 -14.01 -14.34
N SER A 171 -19.75 -13.45 -15.02
CA SER A 171 -18.90 -14.16 -15.97
C SER A 171 -17.49 -13.59 -15.91
N LYS A 172 -16.55 -14.14 -16.69
CA LYS A 172 -15.20 -13.57 -16.86
C LYS A 172 -15.03 -13.06 -18.30
N MET A 173 -15.67 -11.94 -18.62
CA MET A 173 -15.70 -11.39 -19.98
C MET A 173 -14.33 -10.99 -20.52
N GLU A 174 -13.36 -10.70 -19.66
CA GLU A 174 -11.96 -10.48 -20.06
C GLU A 174 -11.38 -11.68 -20.82
N ALA A 175 -11.83 -12.90 -20.51
CA ALA A 175 -11.36 -14.13 -21.13
C ALA A 175 -12.16 -14.52 -22.38
N LYS A 176 -13.12 -13.70 -22.85
CA LYS A 176 -14.05 -14.06 -23.93
C LYS A 176 -13.36 -14.50 -25.23
N ASP A 177 -12.22 -13.89 -25.57
CA ASP A 177 -11.55 -14.13 -26.85
C ASP A 177 -10.66 -15.40 -26.81
N VAL A 178 -10.31 -15.86 -25.61
CA VAL A 178 -9.41 -17.01 -25.42
C VAL A 178 -10.08 -18.23 -24.79
N ALA A 179 -11.18 -18.02 -24.05
CA ALA A 179 -11.90 -19.04 -23.29
C ALA A 179 -13.43 -18.75 -23.29
N PRO A 180 -14.08 -18.62 -24.47
CA PRO A 180 -15.48 -18.17 -24.58
C PRO A 180 -16.51 -19.11 -23.95
N ASP A 181 -16.20 -20.40 -23.89
CA ASP A 181 -17.08 -21.46 -23.38
C ASP A 181 -16.71 -21.94 -21.98
N GLU A 182 -15.74 -21.28 -21.34
CA GLU A 182 -15.22 -21.68 -20.05
C GLU A 182 -15.86 -20.91 -18.90
N LEU A 183 -15.99 -21.57 -17.75
CA LEU A 183 -16.53 -20.99 -16.52
C LEU A 183 -15.39 -20.45 -15.67
N CYS A 184 -15.68 -19.44 -14.85
CA CYS A 184 -14.77 -18.91 -13.84
C CYS A 184 -15.24 -19.33 -12.44
N TRP A 185 -14.35 -19.83 -11.61
CA TRP A 185 -14.71 -20.18 -10.23
C TRP A 185 -14.91 -18.93 -9.37
N MET A 186 -16.13 -18.75 -8.87
CA MET A 186 -16.47 -17.67 -7.95
C MET A 186 -16.18 -18.06 -6.51
N ASN A 187 -14.94 -17.89 -6.05
CA ASN A 187 -14.53 -18.20 -4.68
C ASN A 187 -14.42 -16.95 -3.77
N GLY A 188 -14.58 -15.73 -4.32
CA GLY A 188 -14.30 -14.44 -3.66
C GLY A 188 -15.48 -13.68 -3.02
N ALA A 189 -16.50 -14.36 -2.50
CA ALA A 189 -17.76 -13.72 -2.14
C ALA A 189 -17.80 -12.99 -0.78
N GLY A 190 -16.78 -13.12 0.07
CA GLY A 190 -16.76 -12.52 1.41
C GLY A 190 -16.72 -10.98 1.40
N HIS A 191 -17.29 -10.33 2.41
CA HIS A 191 -17.24 -8.85 2.49
C HIS A 191 -15.94 -8.34 3.12
N TYR A 192 -15.49 -8.99 4.19
CA TYR A 192 -14.27 -8.59 4.92
C TYR A 192 -13.18 -9.66 4.88
N GLY A 193 -13.48 -10.87 4.39
CA GLY A 193 -12.49 -11.91 4.06
C GLY A 193 -12.58 -12.32 2.60
N TRP A 194 -11.93 -13.41 2.24
CA TRP A 194 -12.11 -14.05 0.92
C TRP A 194 -13.48 -14.73 0.85
N TYR A 195 -13.84 -15.46 1.91
CA TYR A 195 -15.07 -16.26 1.99
C TYR A 195 -16.09 -15.60 2.92
N TYR A 196 -17.36 -15.98 2.81
CA TYR A 196 -18.41 -15.44 3.67
C TYR A 196 -18.18 -15.80 5.13
N SER A 197 -18.21 -14.78 5.97
CA SER A 197 -18.42 -14.91 7.41
C SER A 197 -19.91 -15.13 7.74
N ARG A 198 -20.22 -15.47 8.98
CA ARG A 198 -21.60 -15.76 9.42
C ARG A 198 -22.54 -14.57 9.21
N ASP A 199 -22.06 -13.36 9.47
CA ASP A 199 -22.88 -12.15 9.44
C ASP A 199 -22.92 -11.48 8.06
N ASP A 200 -22.22 -12.03 7.07
CA ASP A 200 -22.27 -11.49 5.72
C ASP A 200 -23.63 -11.76 5.08
N LYS A 201 -24.24 -10.69 4.56
CA LYS A 201 -25.47 -10.79 3.77
C LYS A 201 -25.19 -11.51 2.45
N ARG A 202 -25.74 -12.69 2.30
CA ARG A 202 -25.53 -13.56 1.13
C ARG A 202 -26.59 -13.35 0.06
N ILE A 203 -26.22 -13.60 -1.19
CA ILE A 203 -27.13 -13.64 -2.35
C ILE A 203 -26.81 -14.87 -3.20
N PRO A 204 -27.79 -15.49 -3.88
CA PRO A 204 -27.54 -16.55 -4.86
C PRO A 204 -26.62 -16.07 -5.98
N ILE A 205 -25.64 -16.88 -6.37
CA ILE A 205 -24.66 -16.55 -7.40
C ILE A 205 -24.73 -17.58 -8.53
N PHE A 206 -24.91 -17.08 -9.75
CA PHE A 206 -24.95 -17.87 -10.98
C PHE A 206 -23.78 -17.46 -11.88
N VAL A 207 -23.01 -18.44 -12.36
CA VAL A 207 -21.84 -18.20 -13.19
C VAL A 207 -22.14 -18.58 -14.64
N LEU A 208 -21.85 -17.66 -15.56
CA LEU A 208 -21.97 -17.85 -17.00
C LEU A 208 -20.60 -17.94 -17.66
N THR A 209 -20.54 -18.70 -18.76
CA THR A 209 -19.45 -18.59 -19.72
C THR A 209 -19.53 -17.24 -20.45
N PRO A 210 -18.42 -16.69 -20.96
CA PRO A 210 -18.44 -15.46 -21.73
C PRO A 210 -19.46 -15.48 -22.89
N ARG A 211 -19.57 -16.58 -23.64
CA ARG A 211 -20.54 -16.73 -24.73
C ARG A 211 -21.99 -16.61 -24.25
N ARG A 212 -22.33 -17.22 -23.12
CA ARG A 212 -23.69 -17.12 -22.55
C ARG A 212 -23.96 -15.73 -22.00
N ALA A 213 -22.94 -15.08 -21.45
CA ALA A 213 -23.04 -13.69 -21.02
C ALA A 213 -23.24 -12.74 -22.22
N GLU A 214 -22.55 -12.92 -23.34
CA GLU A 214 -22.78 -12.14 -24.57
C GLU A 214 -24.20 -12.33 -25.10
N PHE A 215 -24.70 -13.57 -25.09
CA PHE A 215 -26.09 -13.85 -25.42
C PHE A 215 -27.06 -13.10 -24.51
N LEU A 216 -26.87 -13.17 -23.19
CA LEU A 216 -27.69 -12.43 -22.22
C LEU A 216 -27.63 -10.91 -22.46
N MET A 217 -26.44 -10.36 -22.70
CA MET A 217 -26.26 -8.93 -23.00
C MET A 217 -26.97 -8.53 -24.29
N SER A 218 -26.99 -9.40 -25.30
CA SER A 218 -27.72 -9.16 -26.55
C SER A 218 -29.24 -9.06 -26.34
N LEU A 219 -29.78 -9.77 -25.35
CA LEU A 219 -31.19 -9.70 -24.96
C LEU A 219 -31.48 -8.41 -24.17
N LEU A 220 -30.64 -8.07 -23.19
CA LEU A 220 -30.78 -6.84 -22.40
C LEU A 220 -30.76 -5.58 -23.27
N LYS A 221 -29.98 -5.58 -24.36
CA LYS A 221 -29.98 -4.49 -25.34
C LYS A 221 -31.30 -4.34 -26.11
N LYS A 222 -32.09 -5.40 -26.22
CA LYS A 222 -33.38 -5.40 -26.93
C LYS A 222 -34.55 -5.03 -26.01
N GLY A 223 -34.38 -5.16 -24.70
CA GLY A 223 -35.41 -4.83 -23.72
C GLY A 223 -35.21 -5.56 -22.39
N PRO A 224 -36.15 -5.41 -21.44
CA PRO A 224 -36.10 -6.06 -20.14
C PRO A 224 -36.04 -7.59 -20.26
N VAL A 225 -35.19 -8.21 -19.44
CA VAL A 225 -35.07 -9.66 -19.33
C VAL A 225 -35.44 -10.08 -17.92
N THR A 226 -36.37 -11.01 -17.78
CA THR A 226 -36.78 -11.61 -16.50
C THR A 226 -36.28 -13.04 -16.42
N VAL A 227 -35.68 -13.41 -15.30
CA VAL A 227 -35.19 -14.76 -15.03
C VAL A 227 -35.81 -15.34 -13.77
N CYS A 228 -35.84 -16.68 -13.69
CA CYS A 228 -36.07 -17.42 -12.47
C CYS A 228 -34.80 -18.21 -12.11
N GLY A 229 -34.25 -17.92 -10.93
CA GLY A 229 -33.08 -18.59 -10.36
C GLY A 229 -33.48 -19.54 -9.24
N VAL A 230 -33.08 -20.81 -9.34
CA VAL A 230 -33.23 -21.83 -8.30
C VAL A 230 -31.84 -22.19 -7.78
N MET A 231 -31.62 -22.05 -6.48
CA MET A 231 -30.38 -22.42 -5.79
C MET A 231 -30.71 -23.43 -4.70
N ASN A 232 -30.22 -24.66 -4.84
CA ASN A 232 -30.44 -25.75 -3.90
C ASN A 232 -29.16 -26.06 -3.12
N THR A 233 -28.96 -25.35 -2.02
CA THR A 233 -27.72 -25.39 -1.23
C THR A 233 -27.99 -25.48 0.27
N ARG A 234 -26.94 -25.83 1.03
CA ARG A 234 -26.95 -25.83 2.49
C ARG A 234 -25.74 -25.09 3.00
N ILE A 235 -25.95 -24.29 4.04
CA ILE A 235 -24.89 -23.60 4.79
C ILE A 235 -25.04 -24.05 6.23
N TYR A 236 -23.94 -24.47 6.84
CA TYR A 236 -23.95 -25.01 8.20
C TYR A 236 -22.59 -24.83 8.87
N ASP A 237 -22.57 -24.98 10.19
CA ASP A 237 -21.32 -25.03 10.94
C ASP A 237 -20.64 -26.38 10.67
N GLY A 238 -19.45 -26.33 10.09
CA GLY A 238 -18.72 -27.52 9.67
C GLY A 238 -17.28 -27.55 10.16
N THR A 239 -16.45 -28.32 9.47
CA THR A 239 -15.04 -28.50 9.80
C THR A 239 -14.25 -28.75 8.52
N ILE A 240 -13.09 -28.13 8.41
CA ILE A 240 -12.06 -28.51 7.41
C ILE A 240 -10.90 -29.20 8.13
N ARG A 241 -10.05 -29.90 7.38
CA ARG A 241 -8.88 -30.57 7.97
C ARG A 241 -7.58 -30.12 7.34
N THR A 242 -6.58 -29.86 8.17
CA THR A 242 -5.18 -29.81 7.71
C THR A 242 -4.57 -31.19 7.82
N VAL A 243 -4.06 -31.73 6.72
CA VAL A 243 -3.30 -32.99 6.69
C VAL A 243 -1.81 -32.67 6.73
N THR A 244 -1.05 -33.40 7.55
CA THR A 244 0.42 -33.25 7.63
C THR A 244 1.09 -34.59 7.83
N GLY A 245 2.33 -34.73 7.37
CA GLY A 245 3.18 -35.91 7.59
C GLY A 245 4.65 -35.54 7.56
N ARG A 246 5.52 -36.44 8.04
CA ARG A 246 6.96 -36.21 8.18
C ARG A 246 7.81 -37.32 7.58
N ILE A 247 8.86 -36.98 6.83
CA ILE A 247 10.00 -37.86 6.57
C ILE A 247 11.12 -37.46 7.54
N PRO A 248 11.51 -38.33 8.49
CA PRO A 248 12.49 -37.98 9.49
C PRO A 248 13.91 -37.93 8.90
N GLY A 249 14.67 -36.90 9.28
CA GLY A 249 16.12 -36.86 9.16
C GLY A 249 16.80 -37.04 10.52
N GLU A 250 18.11 -36.82 10.56
CA GLU A 250 18.94 -36.95 11.77
C GLU A 250 18.61 -35.91 12.85
N SER A 251 18.10 -34.75 12.44
CA SER A 251 17.83 -33.61 13.31
C SER A 251 16.34 -33.23 13.34
N PRO A 252 15.89 -32.49 14.38
CA PRO A 252 14.50 -32.11 14.53
C PRO A 252 14.07 -31.00 13.58
N GLU A 253 15.00 -30.23 12.98
CA GLU A 253 14.69 -29.15 12.04
C GLU A 253 13.95 -29.68 10.80
N GLU A 254 12.96 -28.92 10.34
CA GLU A 254 12.04 -29.32 9.28
C GLU A 254 12.03 -28.29 8.14
N LEU A 255 12.22 -28.76 6.91
CA LEU A 255 11.78 -28.02 5.72
C LEU A 255 10.33 -28.39 5.44
N LEU A 256 9.48 -27.38 5.25
CA LEU A 256 8.07 -27.58 4.96
C LEU A 256 7.79 -27.54 3.46
N LEU A 257 7.07 -28.52 2.92
CA LEU A 257 6.37 -28.38 1.64
C LEU A 257 4.90 -28.06 1.91
N ILE A 258 4.39 -27.05 1.21
CA ILE A 258 3.02 -26.59 1.31
C ILE A 258 2.34 -26.86 -0.03
N ALA A 259 1.11 -27.34 0.04
CA ALA A 259 0.16 -27.32 -1.06
C ALA A 259 -1.22 -27.06 -0.47
N HIS A 260 -2.02 -26.25 -1.13
CA HIS A 260 -3.40 -26.08 -0.70
C HIS A 260 -4.26 -27.20 -1.31
N ILE A 261 -5.40 -27.45 -0.68
CA ILE A 261 -6.42 -28.41 -1.15
C ILE A 261 -7.79 -27.76 -0.94
N TYR A 262 -8.84 -28.41 -1.45
CA TYR A 262 -10.23 -27.98 -1.46
C TYR A 262 -10.61 -27.08 -2.63
N GLU A 263 -9.97 -27.29 -3.77
CA GLU A 263 -10.14 -26.51 -4.99
C GLU A 263 -10.56 -27.38 -6.19
N PRO A 264 -11.34 -26.84 -7.15
CA PRO A 264 -11.95 -27.67 -8.18
C PRO A 264 -11.03 -28.00 -9.36
N PHE A 265 -9.78 -27.51 -9.38
CA PHE A 265 -8.90 -27.66 -10.52
C PHE A 265 -7.82 -28.72 -10.30
N VAL A 266 -7.32 -29.31 -11.38
CA VAL A 266 -6.22 -30.28 -11.26
C VAL A 266 -4.92 -29.53 -11.02
N ALA A 267 -4.65 -28.51 -11.84
CA ALA A 267 -3.44 -27.71 -11.72
C ALA A 267 -3.46 -26.73 -10.54
N ASP A 268 -4.60 -26.48 -9.89
CA ASP A 268 -4.76 -25.54 -8.76
C ASP A 268 -5.69 -26.17 -7.70
N ASP A 269 -5.20 -26.94 -6.73
CA ASP A 269 -3.78 -27.32 -6.52
C ASP A 269 -3.60 -28.83 -6.23
N ALA A 270 -4.37 -29.68 -6.95
CA ALA A 270 -4.20 -31.12 -6.82
C ALA A 270 -2.79 -31.60 -7.22
N VAL A 271 -2.14 -30.90 -8.16
CA VAL A 271 -0.74 -31.12 -8.53
C VAL A 271 0.25 -30.79 -7.42
N GLY A 272 0.05 -29.73 -6.63
CA GLY A 272 0.92 -29.38 -5.53
C GLY A 272 0.91 -30.44 -4.44
N PHE A 273 -0.28 -30.96 -4.11
CA PHE A 273 -0.44 -32.12 -3.23
C PHE A 273 0.34 -33.34 -3.76
N ALA A 274 0.10 -33.71 -5.02
CA ALA A 274 0.72 -34.88 -5.62
C ALA A 274 2.26 -34.74 -5.68
N GLY A 275 2.74 -33.53 -5.97
CA GLY A 275 4.16 -33.21 -6.00
C GLY A 275 4.82 -33.34 -4.63
N CYS A 276 4.18 -32.87 -3.57
CA CYS A 276 4.66 -33.03 -2.19
C CYS A 276 4.77 -34.51 -1.79
N VAL A 277 3.76 -35.32 -2.15
CA VAL A 277 3.76 -36.77 -1.89
C VAL A 277 4.91 -37.45 -2.63
N GLU A 278 5.10 -37.11 -3.91
CA GLU A 278 6.14 -37.72 -4.75
C GLU A 278 7.55 -37.32 -4.30
N ILE A 279 7.79 -36.04 -3.97
CA ILE A 279 9.08 -35.60 -3.41
C ILE A 279 9.39 -36.36 -2.12
N GLY A 280 8.43 -36.46 -1.20
CA GLY A 280 8.66 -37.19 0.05
C GLY A 280 8.94 -38.67 -0.15
N ARG A 281 8.17 -39.34 -1.02
CA ARG A 281 8.38 -40.75 -1.40
C ARG A 281 9.77 -40.95 -1.99
N LEU A 282 10.17 -40.10 -2.92
CA LEU A 282 11.46 -40.16 -3.61
C LEU A 282 12.62 -39.99 -2.62
N LEU A 283 12.57 -38.98 -1.75
CA LEU A 283 13.63 -38.75 -0.77
C LEU A 283 13.71 -39.88 0.26
N LYS A 284 12.56 -40.42 0.68
CA LYS A 284 12.51 -41.59 1.57
C LYS A 284 13.15 -42.81 0.92
N GLN A 285 12.78 -43.13 -0.32
CA GLN A 285 13.35 -44.25 -1.07
C GLN A 285 14.87 -44.12 -1.18
N LEU A 286 15.37 -42.98 -1.64
CA LEU A 286 16.81 -42.77 -1.79
C LEU A 286 17.55 -42.78 -0.45
N SER A 287 16.89 -42.39 0.64
CA SER A 287 17.44 -42.49 1.98
C SER A 287 17.52 -43.94 2.47
N ASP A 288 16.49 -44.75 2.23
CA ASP A 288 16.48 -46.17 2.61
C ASP A 288 17.51 -46.98 1.81
N GLU A 289 17.71 -46.61 0.54
CA GLU A 289 18.73 -47.21 -0.34
C GLU A 289 20.17 -46.73 -0.02
N GLY A 290 20.35 -45.82 0.94
CA GLY A 290 21.65 -45.26 1.31
C GLY A 290 22.26 -44.32 0.27
N LYS A 291 21.50 -43.92 -0.76
CA LYS A 291 21.94 -43.02 -1.83
C LYS A 291 21.88 -41.54 -1.44
N LEU A 292 21.04 -41.19 -0.48
CA LEU A 292 20.91 -39.85 0.08
C LEU A 292 20.86 -39.93 1.61
N ARG A 293 21.54 -39.03 2.31
CA ARG A 293 21.50 -38.98 3.78
C ARG A 293 20.78 -37.72 4.22
N LEU A 294 19.61 -37.85 4.86
CA LEU A 294 18.80 -36.72 5.31
C LEU A 294 19.27 -36.22 6.69
N LYS A 295 19.99 -35.10 6.71
CA LYS A 295 20.42 -34.41 7.94
C LYS A 295 19.25 -33.78 8.67
N ARG A 296 18.29 -33.21 7.93
CA ARG A 296 17.09 -32.56 8.45
C ARG A 296 15.85 -33.28 7.94
N SER A 297 14.72 -32.99 8.57
CA SER A 297 13.46 -33.65 8.26
C SER A 297 12.66 -32.89 7.21
N LEU A 298 11.85 -33.61 6.44
CA LEU A 298 10.81 -33.02 5.59
C LEU A 298 9.47 -33.07 6.32
N ARG A 299 8.71 -31.98 6.26
CA ARG A 299 7.29 -31.97 6.62
C ARG A 299 6.46 -31.54 5.42
N VAL A 300 5.26 -32.09 5.29
CA VAL A 300 4.24 -31.62 4.35
C VAL A 300 3.02 -31.08 5.09
N VAL A 301 2.35 -30.07 4.53
CA VAL A 301 1.08 -29.54 5.04
C VAL A 301 0.13 -29.32 3.86
N PHE A 302 -1.04 -29.95 3.94
CA PHE A 302 -2.15 -29.82 3.00
C PHE A 302 -3.35 -29.24 3.72
N THR A 303 -3.90 -28.13 3.21
CA THR A 303 -4.96 -27.42 3.92
C THR A 303 -5.72 -26.47 3.01
N MET A 304 -6.88 -25.97 3.47
CA MET A 304 -7.55 -24.85 2.80
C MET A 304 -6.62 -23.66 2.68
N GLU A 305 -6.51 -23.16 1.45
CA GLU A 305 -5.68 -22.02 1.07
C GLU A 305 -5.90 -20.86 2.05
N ARG A 306 -4.79 -20.31 2.55
CA ARG A 306 -4.73 -19.27 3.60
C ARG A 306 -5.35 -19.63 4.94
N TYR A 307 -6.65 -19.88 5.03
CA TYR A 307 -7.38 -20.06 6.29
C TYR A 307 -6.82 -21.19 7.13
N GLY A 308 -6.72 -22.37 6.53
CA GLY A 308 -6.20 -23.53 7.23
C GLY A 308 -4.68 -23.43 7.45
N LEU A 309 -3.96 -22.72 6.59
CA LEU A 309 -2.53 -22.45 6.76
C LEU A 309 -2.27 -21.51 7.95
N TYR A 310 -3.03 -20.42 8.09
CA TYR A 310 -3.02 -19.55 9.28
C TYR A 310 -3.41 -20.33 10.53
N ALA A 311 -4.42 -21.21 10.44
CA ALA A 311 -4.80 -22.08 11.54
C ALA A 311 -3.67 -23.05 11.91
N PHE A 312 -2.91 -23.58 10.95
CA PHE A 312 -1.73 -24.40 11.18
C PHE A 312 -0.62 -23.60 11.89
N PHE A 313 -0.26 -22.45 11.33
CA PHE A 313 0.79 -21.58 11.86
C PHE A 313 0.45 -20.92 13.18
N SER A 314 -0.83 -20.82 13.57
CA SER A 314 -1.27 -20.24 14.86
C SER A 314 -0.81 -21.01 16.11
N ASN A 315 -0.13 -22.14 15.95
CA ASN A 315 0.37 -22.94 17.07
C ASN A 315 1.89 -23.10 16.98
N ARG A 316 2.61 -22.34 17.82
CA ARG A 316 4.07 -22.35 17.90
C ARG A 316 4.68 -23.73 18.12
N LYS A 317 4.00 -24.64 18.83
CA LYS A 317 4.54 -25.99 19.07
C LYS A 317 4.65 -26.79 17.77
N ARG A 318 3.73 -26.56 16.81
CA ARG A 318 3.77 -27.21 15.49
C ARG A 318 4.85 -26.61 14.59
N THR A 319 5.13 -25.32 14.74
CA THR A 319 6.03 -24.60 13.84
C THR A 319 7.45 -24.42 14.39
N ALA A 320 7.71 -24.83 15.63
CA ALA A 320 8.96 -24.51 16.34
C ALA A 320 10.23 -24.96 15.62
N ASN A 321 10.15 -26.07 14.87
CA ASN A 321 11.29 -26.66 14.17
C ASN A 321 11.33 -26.31 12.68
N ILE A 322 10.34 -25.59 12.16
CA ILE A 322 10.25 -25.28 10.73
C ILE A 322 11.12 -24.08 10.44
N PHE A 323 12.14 -24.24 9.60
CA PHE A 323 13.10 -23.17 9.31
C PHE A 323 12.82 -22.44 7.99
N ALA A 324 12.12 -23.08 7.06
CA ALA A 324 11.73 -22.54 5.75
C ALA A 324 10.61 -23.40 5.15
N ALA A 325 9.99 -22.89 4.09
CA ALA A 325 9.00 -23.62 3.31
C ALA A 325 9.19 -23.46 1.80
N GLN A 326 8.65 -24.43 1.05
CA GLN A 326 8.49 -24.37 -0.39
C GLN A 326 7.02 -24.65 -0.72
N ASN A 327 6.37 -23.72 -1.38
CA ASN A 327 5.01 -23.88 -1.87
C ASN A 327 5.01 -24.52 -3.26
N LEU A 328 4.10 -25.47 -3.46
CA LEU A 328 3.94 -26.21 -4.72
C LEU A 328 2.63 -25.86 -5.43
N ASP A 329 2.04 -24.71 -5.13
CA ASP A 329 0.84 -24.23 -5.81
C ASP A 329 1.07 -23.97 -7.31
N ALA A 330 0.18 -24.50 -8.15
CA ALA A 330 0.05 -24.22 -9.58
C ALA A 330 1.34 -24.30 -10.41
N PHE A 331 2.33 -25.10 -10.01
CA PHE A 331 3.69 -25.03 -10.57
C PHE A 331 3.84 -25.53 -12.02
N CYS A 332 2.88 -26.30 -12.54
CA CYS A 332 2.99 -26.97 -13.85
C CYS A 332 1.70 -26.97 -14.68
N SER A 333 0.91 -25.88 -14.63
CA SER A 333 -0.26 -25.72 -15.51
C SER A 333 0.13 -25.51 -16.99
N LYS A 334 -0.79 -25.83 -17.91
CA LYS A 334 -0.58 -25.64 -19.36
C LYS A 334 -0.53 -24.18 -19.82
N THR A 335 -0.74 -23.20 -18.92
CA THR A 335 -0.65 -21.78 -19.26
C THR A 335 0.74 -21.39 -19.73
N TYR A 336 1.77 -22.11 -19.30
CA TYR A 336 3.15 -21.92 -19.76
C TYR A 336 3.26 -22.06 -21.28
N ARG A 337 2.54 -23.02 -21.87
CA ARG A 337 2.59 -23.33 -23.30
C ARG A 337 1.45 -22.70 -24.09
N ILE A 338 0.21 -22.96 -23.65
CA ILE A 338 -1.00 -22.48 -24.34
C ILE A 338 -1.09 -20.96 -24.17
N GLY A 339 -0.94 -20.47 -22.93
CA GLY A 339 -0.97 -19.05 -22.60
C GLY A 339 0.34 -18.31 -22.89
N ARG A 340 1.43 -19.03 -23.21
CA ARG A 340 2.80 -18.49 -23.38
C ARG A 340 3.26 -17.64 -22.19
N MET A 341 2.82 -18.01 -21.00
CA MET A 341 3.11 -17.26 -19.78
C MET A 341 4.40 -17.78 -19.13
N PRO A 342 5.37 -16.92 -18.79
CA PRO A 342 6.54 -17.37 -18.05
C PRO A 342 6.13 -17.84 -16.64
N LEU A 343 6.93 -18.71 -16.04
CA LEU A 343 6.78 -19.07 -14.63
C LEU A 343 7.02 -17.83 -13.75
N ASN A 344 6.40 -17.78 -12.57
CA ASN A 344 6.77 -16.81 -11.54
C ASN A 344 7.64 -17.51 -10.49
N PHE A 345 8.82 -16.98 -10.21
CA PHE A 345 9.65 -17.41 -9.09
C PHE A 345 9.54 -16.37 -7.97
N PHE A 346 8.68 -16.66 -6.98
CA PHE A 346 8.55 -15.87 -5.77
C PHE A 346 9.62 -16.27 -4.74
N MET A 347 10.55 -15.36 -4.54
CA MET A 347 11.54 -15.41 -3.47
C MET A 347 10.91 -15.05 -2.12
N SER A 348 11.65 -15.30 -1.04
CA SER A 348 11.29 -14.81 0.29
C SER A 348 10.96 -13.30 0.29
N PRO A 349 10.01 -12.87 1.13
CA PRO A 349 9.60 -11.48 1.18
C PRO A 349 10.76 -10.62 1.67
N VAL A 350 10.82 -9.36 1.24
CA VAL A 350 11.91 -8.45 1.61
C VAL A 350 12.05 -8.19 3.12
N CYS A 351 10.98 -8.42 3.89
CA CYS A 351 11.02 -8.31 5.34
C CYS A 351 11.69 -9.54 6.01
N ASN A 352 11.88 -10.64 5.28
CA ASN A 352 12.51 -11.87 5.79
C ASN A 352 13.45 -12.53 4.75
N PRO A 353 14.60 -11.90 4.44
CA PRO A 353 15.52 -12.41 3.42
C PRO A 353 16.10 -13.79 3.78
N PHE A 354 16.16 -14.70 2.81
CA PHE A 354 16.59 -16.07 3.04
C PHE A 354 17.61 -16.56 2.00
N PHE A 355 18.66 -17.26 2.45
CA PHE A 355 19.70 -17.78 1.55
C PHE A 355 19.15 -18.78 0.52
N GLY A 356 18.05 -19.47 0.86
CA GLY A 356 17.42 -20.43 -0.03
C GLY A 356 16.97 -19.82 -1.35
N ASP A 357 16.66 -18.52 -1.39
CA ASP A 357 16.23 -17.86 -2.62
C ASP A 357 17.28 -17.94 -3.72
N VAL A 358 18.54 -17.66 -3.37
CA VAL A 358 19.64 -17.64 -4.35
C VAL A 358 20.08 -19.06 -4.71
N LEU A 359 19.87 -20.03 -3.83
CA LEU A 359 20.06 -21.44 -4.15
C LEU A 359 19.02 -21.91 -5.19
N GLN A 360 17.73 -21.65 -4.96
CA GLN A 360 16.67 -22.01 -5.91
C GLN A 360 16.87 -21.33 -7.26
N LYS A 361 17.25 -20.04 -7.26
CA LYS A 361 17.60 -19.34 -8.50
C LYS A 361 18.75 -20.02 -9.23
N LYS A 362 19.83 -20.34 -8.51
CA LYS A 362 21.00 -20.98 -9.09
C LYS A 362 20.66 -22.35 -9.70
N LEU A 363 19.83 -23.13 -9.01
CA LEU A 363 19.34 -24.41 -9.52
C LEU A 363 18.51 -24.22 -10.79
N LEU A 364 17.58 -23.27 -10.80
CA LEU A 364 16.73 -22.97 -11.95
C LEU A 364 17.57 -22.57 -13.18
N ASP A 365 18.49 -21.61 -13.01
CA ASP A 365 19.35 -21.10 -14.09
C ASP A 365 20.33 -22.15 -14.63
N THR A 366 20.73 -23.12 -13.81
CA THR A 366 21.76 -24.11 -14.18
C THR A 366 21.15 -25.40 -14.73
N LEU A 367 20.06 -25.89 -14.10
CA LEU A 367 19.46 -27.18 -14.43
C LEU A 367 18.40 -27.07 -15.52
N LEU A 368 17.72 -25.93 -15.62
CA LEU A 368 16.66 -25.68 -16.60
C LEU A 368 16.84 -24.30 -17.26
N PRO A 369 17.98 -24.07 -17.95
CA PRO A 369 18.36 -22.74 -18.48
C PRO A 369 17.40 -22.19 -19.54
N ASP A 370 16.65 -23.06 -20.22
CA ASP A 370 15.70 -22.68 -21.27
C ASP A 370 14.32 -22.26 -20.73
N LEU A 371 14.06 -22.46 -19.43
CA LEU A 371 12.80 -22.07 -18.83
C LEU A 371 12.71 -20.56 -18.66
N LYS A 372 11.60 -19.99 -19.14
CA LYS A 372 11.31 -18.57 -18.97
C LYS A 372 10.61 -18.35 -17.64
N TYR A 373 11.17 -17.48 -16.81
CA TYR A 373 10.57 -17.11 -15.54
C TYR A 373 10.74 -15.61 -15.24
N ILE A 374 9.84 -15.09 -14.39
CA ILE A 374 9.92 -13.75 -13.81
C ILE A 374 10.23 -13.91 -12.33
N GLN A 375 11.34 -13.32 -11.89
CA GLN A 375 11.71 -13.27 -10.48
C GLN A 375 10.87 -12.21 -9.74
N ARG A 376 10.28 -12.58 -8.61
CA ARG A 376 9.43 -11.71 -7.77
C ARG A 376 9.80 -11.87 -6.30
N HIS A 377 9.51 -10.86 -5.49
CA HIS A 377 9.47 -11.03 -4.03
C HIS A 377 8.05 -11.36 -3.60
N SER A 378 7.90 -12.31 -2.67
CA SER A 378 6.61 -12.53 -2.02
C SER A 378 6.12 -11.27 -1.31
N VAL A 379 4.82 -11.02 -1.41
CA VAL A 379 4.10 -9.99 -0.66
C VAL A 379 3.22 -10.58 0.45
N LEU A 380 3.43 -11.85 0.83
CA LEU A 380 2.64 -12.57 1.85
C LEU A 380 1.15 -12.67 1.49
N HIS A 381 0.85 -12.93 0.22
CA HIS A 381 -0.52 -12.94 -0.29
C HIS A 381 -1.26 -14.21 0.16
N ASP A 382 -0.81 -15.37 -0.31
CA ASP A 382 -1.52 -16.61 -0.08
C ASP A 382 -0.61 -17.56 0.71
N ASP A 383 0.00 -18.55 0.07
CA ASP A 383 0.79 -19.57 0.78
C ASP A 383 2.18 -19.14 1.22
N SER A 384 2.63 -17.95 0.83
CA SER A 384 3.93 -17.42 1.24
C SER A 384 3.91 -16.68 2.58
N LEU A 385 2.77 -16.69 3.28
CA LEU A 385 2.52 -15.94 4.52
C LEU A 385 3.44 -16.34 5.68
N GLY A 386 3.98 -17.57 5.67
CA GLY A 386 4.99 -18.02 6.62
C GLY A 386 6.23 -17.12 6.64
N GLY A 387 6.49 -16.40 5.54
CA GLY A 387 7.58 -15.45 5.42
C GLY A 387 7.45 -14.22 6.33
N ASP A 388 6.32 -13.98 6.99
CA ASP A 388 6.22 -12.92 8.00
C ASP A 388 7.31 -13.11 9.07
N PRO A 389 8.10 -12.07 9.43
CA PRO A 389 9.19 -12.19 10.42
C PRO A 389 8.77 -12.70 11.80
N HIS A 390 7.47 -12.63 12.15
CA HIS A 390 6.95 -13.25 13.36
C HIS A 390 6.80 -14.76 13.26
N LEU A 391 6.39 -15.29 12.09
CA LEU A 391 6.34 -16.73 11.85
C LEU A 391 7.73 -17.27 11.56
N ASP A 392 8.50 -16.49 10.80
CA ASP A 392 9.91 -16.67 10.49
C ASP A 392 10.21 -17.91 9.63
N ILE A 393 9.26 -18.28 8.76
CA ILE A 393 9.32 -19.42 7.85
C ILE A 393 9.36 -18.88 6.40
N PRO A 394 10.51 -18.40 5.93
CA PRO A 394 10.64 -17.91 4.55
C PRO A 394 10.14 -18.97 3.57
N THR A 395 9.21 -18.57 2.71
CA THR A 395 8.51 -19.49 1.80
C THR A 395 8.83 -19.12 0.36
N LEU A 396 9.41 -20.07 -0.38
CA LEU A 396 9.68 -19.94 -1.81
C LEU A 396 8.53 -20.56 -2.60
N TRP A 397 8.26 -20.04 -3.80
CA TRP A 397 7.20 -20.57 -4.65
C TRP A 397 7.55 -20.39 -6.13
N ILE A 398 7.45 -21.47 -6.90
CA ILE A 398 7.49 -21.44 -8.37
C ILE A 398 6.07 -21.74 -8.85
N GLU A 399 5.45 -20.75 -9.47
CA GLU A 399 4.06 -20.79 -9.95
C GLU A 399 4.06 -20.79 -11.50
N GLY A 400 3.19 -21.59 -12.12
CA GLY A 400 2.85 -21.43 -13.53
C GLY A 400 2.02 -20.17 -13.73
N GLY A 401 2.53 -19.18 -14.48
CA GLY A 401 1.84 -17.91 -14.65
C GLY A 401 0.40 -18.09 -15.16
N THR A 402 -0.58 -17.60 -14.41
CA THR A 402 -2.01 -17.95 -14.62
C THR A 402 -2.76 -16.95 -15.53
N GLY A 403 -2.53 -15.65 -15.32
CA GLY A 403 -3.04 -14.55 -16.16
C GLY A 403 -4.55 -14.55 -16.34
N ILE A 404 -5.00 -14.26 -17.57
CA ILE A 404 -6.44 -14.20 -17.89
C ILE A 404 -7.14 -15.56 -17.76
N TYR A 405 -6.40 -16.68 -17.74
CA TYR A 405 -6.95 -18.02 -17.58
C TYR A 405 -7.18 -18.43 -16.12
N HIS A 406 -6.66 -17.66 -15.15
CA HIS A 406 -6.74 -17.98 -13.72
C HIS A 406 -8.18 -18.29 -13.27
N HIS A 407 -8.35 -19.40 -12.53
CA HIS A 407 -9.62 -19.93 -12.06
C HIS A 407 -10.66 -20.21 -13.15
N THR A 408 -10.23 -20.48 -14.39
CA THR A 408 -11.15 -20.89 -15.45
C THR A 408 -11.07 -22.39 -15.71
N THR A 409 -12.17 -22.98 -16.19
CA THR A 409 -12.20 -24.39 -16.61
C THR A 409 -11.43 -24.68 -17.90
N SER A 410 -10.78 -23.65 -18.48
CA SER A 410 -10.00 -23.78 -19.71
C SER A 410 -8.91 -24.84 -19.59
N GLU A 411 -8.63 -25.51 -20.71
CA GLU A 411 -7.49 -26.44 -20.83
C GLU A 411 -6.18 -25.77 -20.40
N ALA A 412 -6.00 -24.49 -20.74
CA ALA A 412 -4.79 -23.75 -20.37
C ALA A 412 -4.56 -23.73 -18.86
N PHE A 413 -5.60 -23.55 -18.05
CA PHE A 413 -5.46 -23.41 -16.60
C PHE A 413 -5.70 -24.71 -15.85
N ASN A 414 -6.78 -25.44 -16.15
CA ASN A 414 -7.22 -26.58 -15.35
C ASN A 414 -6.32 -27.81 -15.51
N GLU A 415 -5.69 -27.99 -16.68
CA GLU A 415 -4.92 -29.19 -17.01
C GLU A 415 -3.43 -29.08 -16.69
N ILE A 416 -2.80 -30.24 -16.51
CA ILE A 416 -1.37 -30.39 -16.22
C ILE A 416 -0.56 -30.35 -17.52
N ASP A 417 0.58 -29.64 -17.50
CA ASP A 417 1.58 -29.73 -18.56
C ASP A 417 2.49 -30.94 -18.33
N GLU A 418 2.16 -32.06 -18.98
CA GLU A 418 2.81 -33.37 -18.76
C GLU A 418 4.29 -33.41 -19.08
N GLU A 419 4.78 -32.53 -19.95
CA GLU A 419 6.20 -32.46 -20.30
C GLU A 419 6.96 -31.45 -19.42
N LEU A 420 6.29 -30.40 -18.92
CA LEU A 420 6.87 -29.44 -17.98
C LEU A 420 6.91 -29.97 -16.55
N ALA A 421 5.92 -30.78 -16.15
CA ALA A 421 5.77 -31.27 -14.79
C ALA A 421 6.96 -32.11 -14.30
N PRO A 422 7.48 -33.12 -15.03
CA PRO A 422 8.60 -33.94 -14.55
C PRO A 422 9.90 -33.15 -14.31
N PRO A 423 10.42 -32.31 -15.23
CA PRO A 423 11.64 -31.55 -14.98
C PRO A 423 11.48 -30.51 -13.86
N LEU A 424 10.31 -29.86 -13.75
CA LEU A 424 10.05 -28.96 -12.62
C LEU A 424 9.97 -29.71 -11.29
N LEU A 425 9.28 -30.86 -11.23
CA LEU A 425 9.21 -31.67 -10.03
C LEU A 425 10.60 -32.16 -9.58
N ALA A 426 11.45 -32.56 -10.53
CA ALA A 426 12.86 -32.89 -10.27
C ALA A 426 13.65 -31.70 -9.73
N LEU A 427 13.41 -30.48 -10.24
CA LEU A 427 14.05 -29.25 -9.74
C LEU A 427 13.64 -28.96 -8.29
N LEU A 428 12.33 -29.01 -7.99
CA LEU A 428 11.79 -28.79 -6.65
C LEU A 428 12.30 -29.85 -5.66
N ALA A 429 12.36 -31.12 -6.09
CA ALA A 429 12.97 -32.20 -5.33
C ALA A 429 14.47 -31.98 -5.07
N THR A 430 15.20 -31.45 -6.06
CA THR A 430 16.64 -31.15 -5.95
C THR A 430 16.90 -30.09 -4.90
N TYR A 431 16.14 -28.99 -4.93
CA TYR A 431 16.22 -27.97 -3.89
C TYR A 431 15.93 -28.56 -2.51
N THR A 432 14.83 -29.31 -2.38
CA THR A 432 14.44 -30.00 -1.13
C THR A 432 15.57 -30.89 -0.62
N ALA A 433 16.14 -31.74 -1.49
CA ALA A 433 17.23 -32.64 -1.15
C ALA A 433 18.47 -31.89 -0.65
N GLU A 434 18.88 -30.79 -1.30
CA GLU A 434 20.05 -30.03 -0.86
C GLU A 434 19.85 -29.38 0.52
N MET A 435 18.68 -28.82 0.76
CA MET A 435 18.33 -28.21 2.04
C MET A 435 18.30 -29.25 3.18
N LEU A 436 17.96 -30.50 2.86
CA LEU A 436 17.83 -31.57 3.85
C LEU A 436 19.08 -32.43 4.03
N SER A 437 19.97 -32.54 3.04
CA SER A 437 21.09 -33.49 3.05
C SER A 437 22.46 -32.88 3.34
N LEU A 438 22.62 -31.57 3.16
CA LEU A 438 23.89 -30.88 3.42
C LEU A 438 24.04 -30.47 4.89
N ASP A 439 25.25 -30.59 5.43
CA ASP A 439 25.57 -29.99 6.72
C ASP A 439 25.52 -28.45 6.61
N VAL A 440 25.16 -27.74 7.69
CA VAL A 440 24.93 -26.29 7.63
C VAL A 440 26.19 -25.54 7.16
N ALA A 441 27.37 -26.00 7.57
CA ALA A 441 28.65 -25.42 7.15
C ALA A 441 28.91 -25.60 5.66
N GLU A 442 28.54 -26.75 5.09
CA GLU A 442 28.67 -27.05 3.66
C GLU A 442 27.68 -26.22 2.84
N LEU A 443 26.42 -26.16 3.29
CA LEU A 443 25.39 -25.32 2.69
C LEU A 443 25.82 -23.85 2.68
N ARG A 444 26.36 -23.33 3.78
CA ARG A 444 26.92 -21.97 3.85
C ARG A 444 28.06 -21.76 2.88
N LYS A 445 29.04 -22.68 2.86
CA LYS A 445 30.20 -22.60 1.95
C LYS A 445 29.76 -22.59 0.49
N LYS A 446 28.77 -23.41 0.14
CA LYS A 446 28.22 -23.56 -1.20
C LYS A 446 27.42 -22.33 -1.66
N VAL A 447 26.56 -21.80 -0.79
CA VAL A 447 25.58 -20.76 -1.16
C VAL A 447 26.11 -19.33 -0.97
N THR A 448 27.10 -19.11 -0.10
CA THR A 448 27.67 -17.75 0.11
C THR A 448 28.16 -17.08 -1.18
N PRO A 449 28.91 -17.75 -2.07
CA PRO A 449 29.28 -17.18 -3.37
C PRO A 449 28.06 -16.71 -4.17
N TYR A 450 26.99 -17.51 -4.21
CA TYR A 450 25.76 -17.15 -4.93
C TYR A 450 25.08 -15.91 -4.35
N ILE A 451 25.11 -15.73 -3.02
CA ILE A 451 24.59 -14.51 -2.37
C ILE A 451 25.40 -13.29 -2.83
N LEU A 452 26.73 -13.38 -2.85
CA LEU A 452 27.61 -12.28 -3.22
C LEU A 452 27.52 -11.95 -4.71
N ASP A 453 27.40 -12.96 -5.57
CA ASP A 453 27.20 -12.77 -7.01
C ASP A 453 25.86 -12.09 -7.29
N PHE A 454 24.78 -12.55 -6.64
CA PHE A 454 23.47 -11.91 -6.74
C PHE A 454 23.51 -10.44 -6.26
N TYR A 455 24.22 -10.17 -5.15
CA TYR A 455 24.40 -8.80 -4.66
C TYR A 455 25.15 -7.95 -5.68
N ARG A 456 26.23 -8.49 -6.25
CA ARG A 456 27.03 -7.81 -7.28
C ARG A 456 26.20 -7.47 -8.52
N GLU A 457 25.38 -8.40 -9.00
CA GLU A 457 24.45 -8.15 -10.11
C GLU A 457 23.53 -6.95 -9.81
N ARG A 458 22.98 -6.85 -8.59
CA ARG A 458 22.17 -5.69 -8.20
C ARG A 458 22.97 -4.39 -8.20
N VAL A 459 24.21 -4.40 -7.71
CA VAL A 459 25.10 -3.22 -7.77
C VAL A 459 25.29 -2.75 -9.21
N GLN A 460 25.57 -3.68 -10.13
CA GLN A 460 25.77 -3.35 -11.54
C GLN A 460 24.50 -2.87 -12.24
N GLU A 461 23.33 -3.43 -11.91
CA GLU A 461 22.05 -2.94 -12.43
C GLU A 461 21.75 -1.50 -11.98
N VAL A 462 21.95 -1.19 -10.70
CA VAL A 462 21.76 0.17 -10.18
C VAL A 462 22.74 1.14 -10.84
N ARG A 463 24.01 0.75 -10.96
CA ARG A 463 25.03 1.53 -11.68
C ARG A 463 24.60 1.80 -13.12
N LYS A 464 24.14 0.76 -13.84
CA LYS A 464 23.69 0.88 -15.23
C LYS A 464 22.52 1.85 -15.36
N ALA A 465 21.49 1.71 -14.52
CA ALA A 465 20.34 2.60 -14.50
C ALA A 465 20.73 4.06 -14.20
N PHE A 466 21.66 4.29 -13.28
CA PHE A 466 22.17 5.62 -12.96
C PHE A 466 22.96 6.22 -14.14
N CYS A 467 23.88 5.47 -14.74
CA CYS A 467 24.65 5.92 -15.91
C CYS A 467 23.77 6.23 -17.13
N GLN A 468 22.61 5.57 -17.25
CA GLN A 468 21.62 5.81 -18.30
C GLN A 468 20.67 6.98 -17.98
N GLY A 469 20.80 7.62 -16.82
CA GLY A 469 19.92 8.71 -16.39
C GLY A 469 18.50 8.27 -16.02
N VAL A 470 18.26 6.96 -15.84
CA VAL A 470 16.95 6.40 -15.45
C VAL A 470 16.65 6.72 -13.99
N ILE A 471 17.69 6.75 -13.15
CA ILE A 471 17.60 7.06 -11.72
C ILE A 471 18.64 8.11 -11.34
N ASP A 472 18.36 8.91 -10.31
CA ASP A 472 19.30 9.87 -9.76
C ASP A 472 20.21 9.25 -8.69
N ALA A 473 21.14 10.04 -8.15
CA ALA A 473 22.14 9.56 -7.18
C ALA A 473 21.50 9.14 -5.83
N ARG A 474 20.37 9.75 -5.47
CA ARG A 474 19.66 9.42 -4.23
C ARG A 474 18.95 8.09 -4.36
N GLU A 475 18.23 7.91 -5.46
CA GLU A 475 17.58 6.66 -5.78
C GLU A 475 18.59 5.52 -5.89
N ALA A 476 19.73 5.78 -6.56
CA ALA A 476 20.82 4.82 -6.60
C ALA A 476 21.34 4.45 -5.20
N GLY A 477 21.58 5.43 -4.33
CA GLY A 477 22.07 5.20 -2.97
C GLY A 477 21.09 4.35 -2.15
N TYR A 478 19.80 4.63 -2.26
CA TYR A 478 18.77 3.86 -1.55
C TYR A 478 18.64 2.42 -2.08
N ARG A 479 18.67 2.22 -3.40
CA ARG A 479 18.64 0.88 -4.00
C ARG A 479 19.85 0.03 -3.59
N LEU A 480 21.04 0.63 -3.51
CA LEU A 480 22.24 -0.05 -3.03
C LEU A 480 22.17 -0.41 -1.53
N TYR A 481 21.62 0.49 -0.71
CA TYR A 481 21.34 0.20 0.70
C TYR A 481 20.44 -1.03 0.85
N LEU A 482 19.35 -1.10 0.09
CA LEU A 482 18.45 -2.26 0.12
C LEU A 482 19.10 -3.54 -0.41
N ALA A 483 19.83 -3.46 -1.52
CA ALA A 483 20.56 -4.59 -2.07
C ALA A 483 21.56 -5.17 -1.06
N ARG A 484 22.28 -4.30 -0.34
CA ARG A 484 23.16 -4.68 0.76
C ARG A 484 22.39 -5.32 1.91
N HIS A 485 21.32 -4.67 2.37
CA HIS A 485 20.46 -5.17 3.45
C HIS A 485 19.98 -6.60 3.19
N PHE A 486 19.58 -6.90 1.94
CA PHE A 486 19.17 -8.26 1.56
C PHE A 486 20.32 -9.25 1.52
N ALA A 487 21.50 -8.86 1.02
CA ALA A 487 22.68 -9.72 1.04
C ALA A 487 23.08 -10.08 2.49
N GLU A 488 23.10 -9.09 3.37
CA GLU A 488 23.37 -9.27 4.81
C GLU A 488 22.30 -10.17 5.47
N GLY A 489 21.02 -9.94 5.18
CA GLY A 489 19.91 -10.76 5.67
C GLY A 489 20.02 -12.22 5.24
N ARG A 490 20.37 -12.49 3.98
CA ARG A 490 20.58 -13.86 3.47
C ARG A 490 21.74 -14.55 4.18
N LEU A 491 22.87 -13.87 4.38
CA LEU A 491 24.00 -14.42 5.15
C LEU A 491 23.60 -14.71 6.60
N ARG A 492 22.86 -13.80 7.23
CA ARG A 492 22.35 -13.99 8.60
C ARG A 492 21.40 -15.17 8.71
N SER A 493 20.62 -15.44 7.66
CA SER A 493 19.59 -16.49 7.67
C SER A 493 20.13 -17.92 7.83
N PHE A 494 21.44 -18.18 7.63
CA PHE A 494 22.06 -19.46 8.01
C PHE A 494 21.93 -19.76 9.51
N ASN A 495 21.83 -18.72 10.35
CA ASN A 495 21.69 -18.89 11.79
C ASN A 495 20.36 -19.55 12.22
N LYS A 496 19.38 -19.64 11.30
CA LYS A 496 18.14 -20.40 11.50
C LYS A 496 18.41 -21.90 11.65
N LEU A 497 19.42 -22.40 10.96
CA LEU A 497 19.79 -23.82 10.97
C LEU A 497 20.85 -24.15 12.03
N GLN A 498 21.67 -23.16 12.40
CA GLN A 498 22.65 -23.30 13.47
C GLN A 498 22.93 -21.93 14.08
N LYS A 499 22.56 -21.76 15.35
CA LYS A 499 22.75 -20.51 16.08
C LYS A 499 24.22 -20.06 16.06
N ASP A 500 24.44 -18.77 15.85
CA ASP A 500 25.74 -18.09 15.87
C ASP A 500 26.78 -18.60 14.85
N LEU A 501 26.36 -19.36 13.83
CA LEU A 501 27.24 -19.83 12.74
C LEU A 501 27.82 -18.66 11.93
N VAL A 502 27.02 -17.62 11.70
CA VAL A 502 27.37 -16.41 10.96
C VAL A 502 27.26 -15.20 11.87
N ARG A 503 28.41 -14.61 12.21
CA ARG A 503 28.53 -13.40 13.04
C ARG A 503 28.55 -12.12 12.19
N GLU A 504 28.22 -10.98 12.79
CA GLU A 504 28.27 -9.67 12.12
C GLU A 504 29.62 -9.37 11.45
N SER A 505 30.72 -9.72 12.11
CA SER A 505 32.06 -9.49 11.58
C SER A 505 32.26 -10.20 10.24
N TYR A 506 31.80 -11.45 10.12
CA TYR A 506 31.85 -12.20 8.88
C TYR A 506 30.98 -11.58 7.79
N ILE A 507 29.75 -11.19 8.14
CA ILE A 507 28.82 -10.53 7.19
C ILE A 507 29.49 -9.28 6.62
N GLN A 508 30.04 -8.43 7.47
CA GLN A 508 30.71 -7.21 7.03
C GLN A 508 31.92 -7.49 6.13
N THR A 509 32.76 -8.45 6.51
CA THR A 509 33.90 -8.87 5.66
C THR A 509 33.44 -9.39 4.30
N ALA A 510 32.31 -10.09 4.23
CA ALA A 510 31.81 -10.67 2.98
C ALA A 510 31.18 -9.62 2.03
N VAL A 511 30.37 -8.69 2.56
CA VAL A 511 29.61 -7.74 1.71
C VAL A 511 30.38 -6.48 1.35
N THR A 512 31.35 -6.05 2.19
CA THR A 512 32.10 -4.80 1.98
C THR A 512 32.82 -4.74 0.62
N PRO A 513 33.51 -5.79 0.15
CA PRO A 513 34.16 -5.76 -1.16
C PRO A 513 33.18 -5.50 -2.31
N VAL A 514 32.00 -6.12 -2.27
CA VAL A 514 30.97 -5.94 -3.31
C VAL A 514 30.34 -4.54 -3.23
N ALA A 515 30.08 -4.04 -2.01
CA ALA A 515 29.57 -2.68 -1.81
C ALA A 515 30.55 -1.60 -2.29
N ALA A 516 31.86 -1.88 -2.24
CA ALA A 516 32.90 -0.96 -2.69
C ALA A 516 33.09 -0.92 -4.21
N GLU A 517 32.51 -1.86 -4.98
CA GLU A 517 32.63 -1.89 -6.44
C GLU A 517 32.05 -0.63 -7.10
N TRP A 518 31.01 -0.03 -6.52
CA TRP A 518 30.44 1.22 -7.00
C TRP A 518 29.60 1.94 -5.93
N THR A 519 29.77 3.26 -5.84
CA THR A 519 28.92 4.14 -5.03
C THR A 519 28.47 5.36 -5.86
N PRO A 520 27.22 5.81 -5.72
CA PRO A 520 26.76 7.03 -6.39
C PRO A 520 27.41 8.27 -5.76
N PRO A 521 27.49 9.39 -6.48
CA PRO A 521 27.93 10.65 -5.91
C PRO A 521 27.02 11.09 -4.75
N ALA A 522 27.58 11.79 -3.77
CA ALA A 522 26.81 12.29 -2.64
C ALA A 522 25.66 13.21 -3.12
N ALA A 523 24.44 12.91 -2.68
CA ALA A 523 23.26 13.73 -2.94
C ALA A 523 22.77 14.35 -1.63
N PRO A 524 22.41 15.66 -1.61
CA PRO A 524 21.83 16.27 -0.42
C PRO A 524 20.49 15.62 -0.08
N MET A 525 20.25 15.40 1.21
CA MET A 525 18.96 14.96 1.72
C MET A 525 17.92 16.05 1.47
N PRO A 526 16.76 15.73 0.87
CA PRO A 526 15.69 16.71 0.70
C PRO A 526 15.02 16.94 2.06
N ASP A 527 14.39 18.09 2.22
CA ASP A 527 13.43 18.25 3.30
C ASP A 527 12.27 17.27 3.11
N LEU A 528 11.88 16.59 4.19
CA LEU A 528 10.64 15.82 4.19
C LEU A 528 9.46 16.78 4.13
N SER A 529 8.45 16.44 3.33
CA SER A 529 7.15 17.11 3.42
C SER A 529 6.55 16.93 4.82
N PRO A 530 5.58 17.75 5.24
CA PRO A 530 4.93 17.62 6.55
C PRO A 530 4.38 16.22 6.85
N MET A 531 3.80 15.56 5.84
CA MET A 531 3.27 14.20 6.00
C MET A 531 4.36 13.15 6.01
N GLU A 532 5.41 13.30 5.21
CA GLU A 532 6.58 12.41 5.28
C GLU A 532 7.25 12.50 6.63
N ALA A 533 7.41 13.70 7.20
CA ALA A 533 7.98 13.87 8.52
C ALA A 533 7.10 13.25 9.63
N ARG A 534 5.77 13.30 9.49
CA ARG A 534 4.84 12.61 10.39
C ARG A 534 4.98 11.09 10.27
N ALA A 535 5.02 10.55 9.05
CA ALA A 535 5.22 9.12 8.80
C ALA A 535 6.62 8.66 9.25
N ASP A 536 7.65 9.49 9.12
CA ASP A 536 9.01 9.21 9.60
C ASP A 536 9.08 9.16 11.13
N ASN A 537 8.22 9.93 11.81
CA ASN A 537 8.10 9.86 13.26
C ASN A 537 7.08 8.81 13.73
N MET A 538 6.54 7.97 12.86
CA MET A 538 5.53 6.99 13.21
C MET A 538 6.15 5.59 13.16
N VAL A 539 6.46 5.01 14.32
CA VAL A 539 7.00 3.66 14.44
C VAL A 539 5.91 2.70 14.89
N LEU A 540 5.67 1.68 14.09
CA LEU A 540 4.59 0.72 14.28
C LEU A 540 5.11 -0.53 14.98
N GLN A 541 4.56 -0.84 16.16
CA GLN A 541 4.84 -2.08 16.89
C GLN A 541 3.62 -2.98 16.85
N ARG A 542 3.77 -4.22 16.38
CA ARG A 542 2.70 -5.22 16.36
C ARG A 542 2.37 -5.69 17.78
N ARG A 543 1.08 -5.78 18.14
CA ARG A 543 0.65 -6.16 19.50
C ARG A 543 0.56 -7.67 19.72
N GLN A 544 0.37 -8.45 18.66
CA GLN A 544 0.26 -9.90 18.76
C GLN A 544 1.16 -10.60 17.75
N TRP A 545 1.42 -11.86 18.06
CA TRP A 545 2.12 -12.78 17.19
C TRP A 545 1.34 -12.99 15.88
N ALA A 546 1.99 -12.69 14.75
CA ALA A 546 1.53 -12.93 13.37
C ALA A 546 0.08 -12.53 12.98
N CYS A 547 -0.53 -11.55 13.66
CA CYS A 547 -1.88 -11.09 13.32
C CYS A 547 -1.84 -10.13 12.13
N MET A 548 -1.82 -10.69 10.91
CA MET A 548 -2.07 -9.93 9.68
C MET A 548 -3.55 -9.59 9.57
N PRO A 549 -3.94 -8.29 9.60
CA PRO A 549 -5.32 -7.89 9.43
C PRO A 549 -5.84 -8.43 8.09
N PHE A 550 -6.88 -9.25 8.16
CA PHE A 550 -7.55 -9.77 6.98
C PHE A 550 -9.06 -9.64 7.15
N SER A 551 -9.68 -10.44 8.02
CA SER A 551 -11.13 -10.37 8.28
C SER A 551 -11.54 -9.22 9.19
N LEU A 552 -10.58 -8.51 9.80
CA LEU A 552 -10.83 -7.48 10.83
C LEU A 552 -11.67 -8.03 11.99
N SER A 553 -11.38 -9.26 12.40
CA SER A 553 -12.19 -10.03 13.36
C SER A 553 -12.32 -9.36 14.74
N ARG A 554 -11.42 -8.43 15.09
CA ARG A 554 -11.45 -7.64 16.34
C ARG A 554 -12.30 -6.38 16.27
N VAL A 555 -12.66 -5.96 15.06
CA VAL A 555 -13.47 -4.76 14.86
C VAL A 555 -14.95 -5.18 14.83
N PRO A 556 -15.83 -4.51 15.59
CA PRO A 556 -17.27 -4.69 15.48
C PRO A 556 -17.74 -4.51 14.04
N LEU A 557 -18.68 -5.35 13.58
CA LEU A 557 -19.09 -5.44 12.17
C LEU A 557 -19.53 -4.07 11.61
N GLU A 558 -20.28 -3.31 12.39
CA GLU A 558 -20.80 -1.98 12.08
C GLU A 558 -19.69 -0.91 11.98
N GLU A 559 -18.55 -1.12 12.64
CA GLU A 559 -17.39 -0.22 12.58
C GLU A 559 -16.36 -0.64 11.53
N ARG A 560 -16.48 -1.85 10.95
CA ARG A 560 -15.54 -2.35 9.95
C ARG A 560 -15.57 -1.52 8.67
N LYS A 561 -14.41 -1.03 8.26
CA LYS A 561 -14.24 -0.24 7.02
C LYS A 561 -13.34 -0.97 6.04
N PHE A 562 -13.65 -0.81 4.75
CA PHE A 562 -12.71 -1.19 3.70
C PHE A 562 -11.62 -0.13 3.61
N TRP A 563 -10.36 -0.57 3.68
CA TRP A 563 -9.20 0.28 3.57
C TRP A 563 -8.42 -0.13 2.32
N PRO A 564 -8.32 0.73 1.28
CA PRO A 564 -7.45 0.45 0.14
C PRO A 564 -6.01 0.14 0.57
N GLN A 565 -5.54 0.75 1.65
CA GLN A 565 -4.20 0.54 2.21
C GLN A 565 -3.98 -0.88 2.75
N ALA A 566 -5.05 -1.62 3.08
CA ALA A 566 -4.95 -2.99 3.55
C ALA A 566 -4.50 -3.98 2.46
N THR A 567 -4.55 -3.58 1.17
CA THR A 567 -3.98 -4.39 0.08
C THR A 567 -2.46 -4.45 0.14
N ASN A 568 -1.82 -3.49 0.81
CA ASN A 568 -0.39 -3.47 1.01
C ASN A 568 0.04 -4.36 2.19
N ARG A 569 0.21 -5.65 1.88
CA ARG A 569 0.49 -6.69 2.87
C ARG A 569 1.94 -6.69 3.39
N LEU A 570 2.86 -5.94 2.77
CA LEU A 570 4.25 -5.85 3.22
C LEU A 570 4.49 -4.82 4.33
N LEU A 571 3.64 -3.79 4.45
CA LEU A 571 3.89 -2.70 5.40
C LEU A 571 3.91 -3.14 6.86
N LEU A 572 2.97 -4.00 7.24
CA LEU A 572 2.87 -4.46 8.62
C LEU A 572 4.02 -5.42 9.01
N PRO A 573 4.47 -6.36 8.17
CA PRO A 573 5.72 -7.10 8.36
C PRO A 573 6.98 -6.25 8.44
N LEU A 574 7.08 -5.22 7.59
CA LEU A 574 8.20 -4.27 7.59
C LEU A 574 8.22 -3.39 8.86
N SER A 575 7.07 -3.28 9.52
CA SER A 575 6.88 -2.61 10.81
C SER A 575 7.35 -3.48 11.97
N ASP A 576 8.65 -3.47 12.21
CA ASP A 576 9.34 -4.26 13.23
C ASP A 576 9.43 -3.59 14.61
N GLY A 577 8.76 -2.46 14.80
CA GLY A 577 8.86 -1.66 16.02
C GLY A 577 10.12 -0.77 16.09
N HIS A 578 10.95 -0.74 15.04
CA HIS A 578 12.14 0.10 14.93
C HIS A 578 12.07 1.03 13.72
N ARG A 579 11.68 0.53 12.55
CA ARG A 579 11.54 1.31 11.32
C ARG A 579 10.37 2.29 11.39
N SER A 580 10.54 3.44 10.77
CA SER A 580 9.43 4.37 10.58
C SER A 580 8.48 3.88 9.49
N LEU A 581 7.23 4.32 9.53
CA LEU A 581 6.24 4.06 8.49
C LEU A 581 6.74 4.58 7.12
N LEU A 582 7.44 5.72 7.11
CA LEU A 582 8.04 6.25 5.87
C LEU A 582 9.09 5.30 5.29
N GLU A 583 9.96 4.73 6.13
CA GLU A 583 10.97 3.76 5.69
C GLU A 583 10.29 2.48 5.14
N ALA A 584 9.30 1.94 5.86
CA ALA A 584 8.53 0.77 5.40
C ALA A 584 7.85 1.00 4.04
N LEU A 585 7.23 2.18 3.84
CA LEU A 585 6.62 2.57 2.57
C LEU A 585 7.64 2.69 1.43
N ARG A 586 8.84 3.23 1.71
CA ARG A 586 9.92 3.31 0.71
C ARG A 586 10.44 1.92 0.35
N MET A 587 10.58 1.01 1.32
CA MET A 587 10.97 -0.38 1.07
C MET A 587 9.92 -1.11 0.22
N GLN A 588 8.63 -0.88 0.47
CA GLN A 588 7.57 -1.48 -0.34
C GLN A 588 7.53 -0.93 -1.78
N ARG A 589 7.72 0.38 -1.99
CA ARG A 589 7.84 0.92 -3.35
C ARG A 589 8.99 0.29 -4.13
N TYR A 590 10.11 0.03 -3.47
CA TYR A 590 11.23 -0.68 -4.08
C TYR A 590 10.83 -2.09 -4.55
N THR A 591 10.08 -2.85 -3.74
CA THR A 591 9.66 -4.20 -4.14
C THR A 591 8.75 -4.25 -5.36
N GLU A 592 7.97 -3.19 -5.56
CA GLU A 592 7.05 -3.08 -6.69
C GLU A 592 7.70 -2.39 -7.90
N ASN A 593 9.02 -2.14 -7.87
CA ASN A 593 9.74 -1.35 -8.86
C ASN A 593 9.11 0.04 -9.12
N ILE A 594 8.40 0.58 -8.13
CA ILE A 594 7.82 1.91 -8.19
C ILE A 594 8.94 2.92 -7.93
N PRO A 595 9.14 3.92 -8.82
CA PRO A 595 10.14 4.96 -8.59
C PRO A 595 9.95 5.66 -7.24
N VAL A 596 11.04 5.93 -6.51
CA VAL A 596 10.99 6.68 -5.24
C VAL A 596 10.75 8.16 -5.52
N LYS A 597 9.51 8.49 -5.88
CA LYS A 597 8.99 9.85 -5.91
C LYS A 597 8.54 10.25 -4.50
N PRO A 598 8.51 11.55 -4.16
CA PRO A 598 7.84 12.02 -2.95
C PRO A 598 6.41 11.48 -2.90
N PHE A 599 5.95 11.12 -1.70
CA PHE A 599 4.58 10.66 -1.54
C PHE A 599 3.59 11.82 -1.67
N MET A 600 2.43 11.55 -2.26
CA MET A 600 1.33 12.50 -2.24
C MET A 600 0.79 12.64 -0.81
N LYS A 601 0.32 13.82 -0.45
CA LYS A 601 -0.19 14.11 0.90
C LYS A 601 -1.36 13.18 1.26
N GLU A 602 -2.27 12.98 0.32
CA GLU A 602 -3.50 12.19 0.46
C GLU A 602 -3.18 10.70 0.63
N GLU A 603 -2.17 10.22 -0.09
CA GLU A 603 -1.67 8.85 0.00
C GLU A 603 -1.12 8.56 1.40
N LEU A 604 -0.20 9.39 1.91
CA LEU A 604 0.35 9.23 3.26
C LEU A 604 -0.72 9.37 4.33
N LYS A 605 -1.65 10.31 4.16
CA LYS A 605 -2.77 10.47 5.08
C LYS A 605 -3.58 9.17 5.17
N GLY A 606 -3.89 8.54 4.04
CA GLY A 606 -4.59 7.26 4.00
C GLY A 606 -3.89 6.16 4.80
N TYR A 607 -2.56 6.03 4.67
CA TYR A 607 -1.79 5.06 5.46
C TYR A 607 -1.77 5.39 6.95
N ILE A 608 -1.60 6.67 7.31
CA ILE A 608 -1.62 7.10 8.71
C ILE A 608 -2.99 6.81 9.34
N ASP A 609 -4.08 7.20 8.68
CA ASP A 609 -5.45 6.97 9.16
C ASP A 609 -5.73 5.46 9.31
N PHE A 610 -5.28 4.64 8.35
CA PHE A 610 -5.42 3.18 8.40
C PHE A 610 -4.71 2.58 9.61
N PHE A 611 -3.46 2.96 9.88
CA PHE A 611 -2.73 2.44 11.04
C PHE A 611 -3.25 2.99 12.37
N GLU A 612 -3.77 4.21 12.41
CA GLU A 612 -4.49 4.74 13.56
C GLU A 612 -5.79 3.95 13.83
N TYR A 613 -6.51 3.57 12.78
CA TYR A 613 -7.65 2.66 12.86
C TYR A 613 -7.23 1.27 13.40
N LEU A 614 -6.18 0.67 12.86
CA LEU A 614 -5.65 -0.60 13.38
C LEU A 614 -5.18 -0.49 14.83
N ALA A 615 -4.62 0.65 15.23
CA ALA A 615 -4.20 0.92 16.61
C ALA A 615 -5.39 0.99 17.56
N LYS A 616 -6.51 1.62 17.13
CA LYS A 616 -7.76 1.71 17.91
C LYS A 616 -8.26 0.34 18.35
N TYR A 617 -8.21 -0.67 17.47
CA TYR A 617 -8.68 -2.03 17.77
C TYR A 617 -7.57 -3.01 18.19
N GLY A 618 -6.39 -2.49 18.54
CA GLY A 618 -5.34 -3.28 19.16
C GLY A 618 -4.59 -4.24 18.25
N TYR A 619 -4.58 -4.01 16.92
CA TYR A 619 -3.69 -4.73 16.00
C TYR A 619 -2.24 -4.24 16.14
N VAL A 620 -2.06 -2.92 16.26
CA VAL A 620 -0.74 -2.28 16.41
C VAL A 620 -0.72 -1.31 17.61
N LYS A 621 0.49 -0.95 18.02
CA LYS A 621 0.79 0.17 18.90
C LYS A 621 1.65 1.14 18.11
N ILE A 622 1.27 2.41 18.10
CA ILE A 622 2.03 3.46 17.43
C ILE A 622 2.92 4.15 18.45
N HIS A 623 4.20 4.25 18.14
CA HIS A 623 5.18 5.02 18.89
C HIS A 623 5.63 6.22 18.08
N TYR A 624 5.82 7.34 18.76
CA TYR A 624 6.38 8.55 18.18
C TYR A 624 7.73 8.80 18.86
N PRO A 625 8.83 8.21 18.35
CA PRO A 625 10.13 8.20 19.04
C PRO A 625 10.68 9.60 19.22
N ARG A 626 10.42 10.51 18.28
CA ARG A 626 10.84 11.91 18.39
C ARG A 626 9.77 12.72 19.10
N LYS A 627 10.17 13.26 20.24
CA LYS A 627 9.45 14.26 21.02
C LYS A 627 10.35 15.48 21.13
N THR A 628 10.05 16.55 20.38
CA THR A 628 10.83 17.78 20.46
C THR A 628 10.50 18.50 21.76
N ARG A 629 11.52 18.66 22.61
CA ARG A 629 11.37 19.43 23.85
C ARG A 629 11.38 20.91 23.55
N ALA A 630 10.63 21.69 24.33
CA ALA A 630 10.57 23.14 24.13
C ALA A 630 11.97 23.78 24.25
N ARG A 631 12.80 23.28 25.18
CA ARG A 631 14.18 23.76 25.38
C ARG A 631 15.09 23.55 24.16
N GLU A 632 14.92 22.45 23.43
CA GLU A 632 15.74 22.12 22.25
C GLU A 632 15.43 23.11 21.12
N PHE A 633 14.15 23.40 20.93
CA PHE A 633 13.72 24.42 19.99
C PHE A 633 14.24 25.81 20.38
N SER A 634 14.17 26.21 21.66
CA SER A 634 14.69 27.51 22.12
C SER A 634 16.21 27.64 21.94
N SER A 635 16.97 26.59 22.25
CA SER A 635 18.42 26.54 21.98
C SER A 635 18.71 26.67 20.49
N ALA A 636 17.97 25.93 19.64
CA ALA A 636 18.15 25.99 18.20
C ALA A 636 17.79 27.36 17.61
N LEU A 637 16.76 28.04 18.10
CA LEU A 637 16.45 29.43 17.71
C LEU A 637 17.64 30.36 18.02
N SER A 638 18.24 30.21 19.20
CA SER A 638 19.42 30.99 19.58
C SER A 638 20.64 30.65 18.72
N GLU A 639 20.91 29.37 18.46
CA GLU A 639 22.02 28.96 17.58
C GLU A 639 21.84 29.47 16.15
N LEU A 640 20.61 29.39 15.63
CA LEU A 640 20.25 29.86 14.30
C LEU A 640 20.42 31.37 14.12
N GLY A 641 20.44 32.14 15.21
CA GLY A 641 20.65 33.59 15.19
C GLY A 641 19.45 34.43 15.59
N VAL A 642 18.36 33.82 16.10
CA VAL A 642 17.22 34.57 16.64
C VAL A 642 17.61 35.22 17.96
N ARG A 643 17.37 36.53 18.10
CA ARG A 643 17.76 37.36 19.24
C ARG A 643 16.60 38.25 19.69
N LYS A 644 16.67 38.73 20.93
CA LYS A 644 15.73 39.74 21.45
C LYS A 644 15.80 41.01 20.60
N GLY A 645 14.66 41.65 20.36
CA GLY A 645 14.54 42.86 19.55
C GLY A 645 14.39 42.61 18.05
N MET A 646 14.51 41.37 17.58
CA MET A 646 14.33 41.04 16.16
C MET A 646 12.87 41.19 15.71
N ARG A 647 12.69 41.49 14.43
CA ARG A 647 11.39 41.51 13.75
C ARG A 647 11.33 40.31 12.82
N LEU A 648 10.43 39.38 13.10
CA LEU A 648 10.45 38.05 12.55
C LEU A 648 9.09 37.64 12.00
N ILE A 649 9.01 37.30 10.71
CA ILE A 649 7.89 36.52 10.18
C ILE A 649 8.22 35.02 10.26
N VAL A 650 7.26 34.22 10.72
CA VAL A 650 7.42 32.78 10.88
C VAL A 650 6.42 32.03 10.02
N HIS A 651 6.94 31.15 9.16
CA HIS A 651 6.17 30.11 8.49
C HIS A 651 6.50 28.77 9.14
N SER A 652 5.50 27.93 9.41
CA SER A 652 5.75 26.69 10.13
C SER A 652 4.88 25.51 9.72
N SER A 653 5.50 24.34 9.66
CA SER A 653 4.85 23.04 9.66
C SER A 653 5.21 22.29 10.96
N MET A 654 4.32 22.36 11.95
CA MET A 654 4.56 21.71 13.24
C MET A 654 4.61 20.18 13.17
N ALA A 655 3.99 19.57 12.15
CA ALA A 655 3.98 18.12 11.96
C ALA A 655 5.40 17.54 11.87
N ALA A 656 6.37 18.32 11.38
CA ALA A 656 7.76 17.90 11.26
C ALA A 656 8.50 17.76 12.60
N PHE A 657 7.99 18.35 13.69
CA PHE A 657 8.52 18.09 15.03
C PHE A 657 8.02 16.77 15.61
N GLY A 658 7.06 16.10 14.97
CA GLY A 658 6.34 15.00 15.58
C GLY A 658 5.50 15.50 16.76
N HIS A 659 5.86 15.09 17.98
CA HIS A 659 5.26 15.64 19.19
C HIS A 659 6.09 16.81 19.72
N PHE A 660 5.57 18.03 19.60
CA PHE A 660 6.16 19.21 20.25
C PHE A 660 5.63 19.34 21.69
N GLU A 661 6.54 19.36 22.66
CA GLU A 661 6.20 19.49 24.08
C GLU A 661 5.36 20.74 24.35
N GLY A 662 4.14 20.55 24.87
CA GLY A 662 3.19 21.64 25.15
C GLY A 662 2.47 22.20 23.92
N GLY A 663 2.60 21.55 22.76
CA GLY A 663 1.84 21.83 21.54
C GLY A 663 2.09 23.23 20.95
N ALA A 664 1.16 23.66 20.08
CA ALA A 664 1.24 24.94 19.37
C ALA A 664 1.40 26.15 20.30
N LYS A 665 0.67 26.16 21.43
CA LYS A 665 0.74 27.26 22.41
C LYS A 665 2.15 27.39 22.99
N ARG A 666 2.83 26.28 23.32
CA ARG A 666 4.20 26.33 23.82
C ARG A 666 5.18 26.74 22.74
N PHE A 667 5.03 26.23 21.52
CA PHE A 667 5.83 26.63 20.36
C PHE A 667 5.80 28.16 20.14
N CYS A 668 4.60 28.76 20.09
CA CYS A 668 4.44 30.20 19.94
C CYS A 668 5.05 31.00 21.11
N ARG A 669 4.92 30.51 22.35
CA ARG A 669 5.54 31.13 23.52
C ARG A 669 7.07 31.13 23.46
N GLU A 670 7.70 30.05 22.98
CA GLU A 670 9.15 30.02 22.83
C GLU A 670 9.64 31.01 21.76
N LEU A 671 8.88 31.19 20.66
CA LEU A 671 9.15 32.25 19.69
C LEU A 671 9.02 33.66 20.30
N GLN A 672 7.95 33.93 21.06
CA GLN A 672 7.76 35.21 21.77
C GLN A 672 8.90 35.48 22.75
N LYS A 673 9.36 34.47 23.49
CA LYS A 673 10.52 34.59 24.40
C LYS A 673 11.82 34.88 23.64
N ALA A 674 12.04 34.22 22.51
CA ALA A 674 13.25 34.38 21.71
C ALA A 674 13.40 35.81 21.16
N VAL A 675 12.32 36.40 20.67
CA VAL A 675 12.32 37.79 20.14
C VAL A 675 12.11 38.85 21.23
N GLY A 676 11.49 38.49 22.37
CA GLY A 676 11.20 39.41 23.47
C GLY A 676 10.16 40.49 23.12
N THR A 677 9.71 41.25 24.13
CA THR A 677 8.71 42.32 23.96
C THR A 677 9.23 43.54 23.20
N SER A 678 10.55 43.72 23.12
CA SER A 678 11.20 44.75 22.29
C SER A 678 11.29 44.39 20.81
N GLY A 679 11.03 43.13 20.44
CA GLY A 679 10.95 42.65 19.07
C GLY A 679 9.52 42.52 18.55
N THR A 680 9.37 42.07 17.31
CA THR A 680 8.07 41.87 16.65
C THR A 680 8.00 40.45 16.10
N LEU A 681 6.89 39.75 16.32
CA LEU A 681 6.62 38.43 15.76
C LEU A 681 5.38 38.49 14.87
N MET A 682 5.50 37.97 13.65
CA MET A 682 4.44 37.94 12.65
C MET A 682 4.20 36.52 12.15
N MET A 683 2.94 36.11 11.99
CA MET A 683 2.57 34.85 11.35
C MET A 683 1.39 35.04 10.39
N PRO A 684 1.36 34.30 9.27
CA PRO A 684 0.18 34.21 8.40
C PRO A 684 -1.10 33.81 9.15
N ALA A 685 -2.22 34.45 8.83
CA ALA A 685 -3.56 34.11 9.32
C ALA A 685 -4.54 33.89 8.14
N PHE A 686 -4.04 33.31 7.05
CA PHE A 686 -4.75 33.23 5.76
C PHE A 686 -5.93 32.26 5.80
N ASN A 687 -6.97 32.56 5.04
CA ASN A 687 -8.26 31.86 5.01
C ASN A 687 -8.85 31.75 3.59
N GLN A 688 -8.06 32.01 2.55
CA GLN A 688 -8.47 32.04 1.15
C GLN A 688 -9.16 30.76 0.64
N TYR A 689 -8.94 29.62 1.30
CA TYR A 689 -9.56 28.33 0.95
C TYR A 689 -11.02 28.20 1.41
N ASP A 690 -11.41 28.92 2.47
CA ASP A 690 -12.75 28.86 3.06
C ASP A 690 -13.69 29.92 2.46
N MET A 691 -13.18 30.84 1.65
CA MET A 691 -13.98 31.96 1.16
C MET A 691 -15.15 31.50 0.29
N THR A 692 -15.06 30.34 -0.36
CA THR A 692 -16.20 29.71 -1.03
C THR A 692 -17.19 29.12 -0.02
N ASP A 693 -16.70 28.43 1.00
CA ASP A 693 -17.52 27.70 1.99
C ASP A 693 -18.25 28.66 2.94
N THR A 694 -17.70 29.87 3.13
CA THR A 694 -18.25 30.95 3.95
C THR A 694 -19.07 31.95 3.14
N ASN A 695 -19.37 31.65 1.86
CA ASN A 695 -20.04 32.55 0.92
C ASN A 695 -19.39 33.96 0.84
N GLY A 696 -18.07 34.02 0.95
CA GLY A 696 -17.29 35.25 0.80
C GLY A 696 -17.22 36.13 2.05
N VAL A 697 -17.57 35.62 3.23
CA VAL A 697 -17.59 36.39 4.48
C VAL A 697 -16.32 36.20 5.32
N PHE A 698 -15.58 37.29 5.53
CA PHE A 698 -14.44 37.36 6.45
C PHE A 698 -14.83 38.00 7.79
N ASP A 699 -14.96 37.21 8.84
CA ASP A 699 -15.09 37.70 10.21
C ASP A 699 -13.70 37.84 10.86
N TRP A 700 -13.31 39.08 11.17
CA TRP A 700 -11.99 39.37 11.75
C TRP A 700 -11.68 38.52 13.00
N ARG A 701 -12.68 38.31 13.87
CA ARG A 701 -12.55 37.53 15.10
C ARG A 701 -12.62 36.03 14.82
N ASN A 702 -13.65 35.61 14.09
CA ASN A 702 -14.07 34.21 14.06
C ASN A 702 -13.51 33.40 12.88
N THR A 703 -13.17 34.04 11.75
CA THR A 703 -12.62 33.32 10.61
C THR A 703 -11.26 32.73 10.94
N THR A 704 -11.19 31.39 10.95
CA THR A 704 -9.98 30.64 11.31
C THR A 704 -8.91 30.71 10.24
N SER A 705 -7.64 30.64 10.64
CA SER A 705 -6.54 30.44 9.70
C SER A 705 -6.46 29.00 9.19
N LYS A 706 -6.11 28.83 7.90
CA LYS A 706 -5.94 27.55 7.21
C LYS A 706 -4.48 27.19 6.92
N VAL A 707 -3.53 28.01 7.37
CA VAL A 707 -2.10 27.85 7.12
C VAL A 707 -1.33 27.29 8.32
N GLY A 708 -2.02 26.57 9.20
CA GLY A 708 -1.41 25.70 10.21
C GLY A 708 -1.85 26.00 11.65
N MET A 709 -1.75 24.97 12.51
CA MET A 709 -2.18 25.05 13.92
C MET A 709 -1.37 26.06 14.75
N ALA A 710 -0.08 26.25 14.45
CA ALA A 710 0.74 27.27 15.10
C ALA A 710 0.24 28.69 14.80
N ALA A 711 -0.03 28.99 13.53
CA ALA A 711 -0.56 30.26 13.08
C ALA A 711 -1.92 30.58 13.72
N GLU A 712 -2.85 29.62 13.70
CA GLU A 712 -4.17 29.79 14.32
C GLU A 712 -4.09 29.93 15.85
N CYS A 713 -3.21 29.16 16.50
CA CYS A 713 -2.97 29.30 17.93
C CYS A 713 -2.39 30.68 18.26
N PHE A 714 -1.40 31.14 17.50
CA PHE A 714 -0.76 32.44 17.68
C PHE A 714 -1.76 33.58 17.51
N ARG A 715 -2.59 33.55 16.47
CA ARG A 715 -3.65 34.55 16.23
C ARG A 715 -4.57 34.75 17.44
N LYS A 716 -4.83 33.68 18.21
CA LYS A 716 -5.70 33.67 19.38
C LYS A 716 -4.98 33.98 20.70
N MET A 717 -3.66 34.20 20.68
CA MET A 717 -2.92 34.49 21.91
C MET A 717 -3.10 35.94 22.36
N PRO A 718 -3.09 36.21 23.68
CA PRO A 718 -3.19 37.58 24.20
C PRO A 718 -2.12 38.53 23.64
N GLY A 719 -2.50 39.78 23.36
CA GLY A 719 -1.62 40.82 22.83
C GLY A 719 -1.24 40.66 21.35
N VAL A 720 -1.85 39.71 20.63
CA VAL A 720 -1.68 39.51 19.18
C VAL A 720 -2.81 40.20 18.43
N ILE A 721 -2.49 41.01 17.43
CA ILE A 721 -3.48 41.70 16.59
C ILE A 721 -3.45 41.13 15.18
N ARG A 722 -4.63 40.95 14.58
CA ARG A 722 -4.78 40.53 13.18
C ARG A 722 -5.00 41.74 12.27
N SER A 723 -4.32 41.80 11.12
CA SER A 723 -4.57 42.81 10.08
C SER A 723 -5.87 42.55 9.31
N LEU A 724 -6.41 43.59 8.67
CA LEU A 724 -7.61 43.50 7.84
C LEU A 724 -7.27 43.24 6.35
N ASP A 725 -7.02 41.99 5.99
CA ASP A 725 -7.13 41.51 4.61
C ASP A 725 -8.03 40.27 4.62
N PRO A 726 -9.07 40.20 3.77
CA PRO A 726 -10.09 39.15 3.87
C PRO A 726 -9.59 37.76 3.45
N THR A 727 -8.39 37.65 2.88
CA THR A 727 -7.84 36.39 2.36
C THR A 727 -6.46 36.06 2.94
N HIS A 728 -5.60 37.07 3.11
CA HIS A 728 -4.19 36.97 3.47
C HIS A 728 -3.83 37.85 4.68
N SER A 729 -4.71 37.92 5.67
CA SER A 729 -4.42 38.61 6.94
C SER A 729 -3.19 38.06 7.67
N LEU A 730 -2.51 38.91 8.44
CA LEU A 730 -1.34 38.59 9.27
C LEU A 730 -1.70 38.79 10.75
N ALA A 731 -1.23 37.89 11.62
CA ALA A 731 -1.23 38.07 13.06
C ALA A 731 0.12 38.63 13.51
N VAL A 732 0.12 39.66 14.38
CA VAL A 732 1.33 40.38 14.81
C VAL A 732 1.33 40.59 16.33
N TRP A 733 2.48 40.34 16.95
CA TRP A 733 2.73 40.53 18.38
C TRP A 733 4.03 41.29 18.62
N GLY A 734 4.15 41.94 19.77
CA GLY A 734 5.37 42.62 20.21
C GLY A 734 5.35 44.12 19.93
N LYS A 735 6.54 44.69 19.76
CA LYS A 735 6.77 46.11 19.49
C LYS A 735 6.13 46.52 18.16
N ASP A 736 5.53 47.71 18.13
CA ASP A 736 4.96 48.36 16.93
C ASP A 736 3.86 47.55 16.21
N LYS A 737 3.25 46.55 16.86
CA LYS A 737 2.28 45.64 16.21
C LYS A 737 1.07 46.33 15.57
N ILE A 738 0.62 47.47 16.07
CA ILE A 738 -0.47 48.26 15.48
C ILE A 738 0.00 48.90 14.16
N HIS A 739 1.19 49.49 14.15
CA HIS A 739 1.77 50.11 12.96
C HIS A 739 1.85 49.12 11.78
N PHE A 740 2.18 47.85 12.04
CA PHE A 740 2.24 46.82 10.99
C PHE A 740 0.88 46.47 10.39
N VAL A 741 -0.24 46.61 11.13
CA VAL A 741 -1.54 46.07 10.70
C VAL A 741 -2.57 47.13 10.32
N GLN A 742 -2.37 48.38 10.75
CA GLN A 742 -3.41 49.43 10.76
C GLN A 742 -3.96 49.83 9.38
N HIS A 743 -3.17 49.68 8.31
CA HIS A 743 -3.56 50.11 6.94
C HIS A 743 -3.73 48.95 5.94
N HIS A 744 -3.70 47.68 6.38
CA HIS A 744 -3.64 46.56 5.44
C HIS A 744 -4.85 46.52 4.48
N HIS A 745 -6.05 46.87 4.95
CA HIS A 745 -7.27 46.91 4.14
C HIS A 745 -7.31 48.06 3.13
N GLN A 746 -6.47 49.07 3.29
CA GLN A 746 -6.39 50.23 2.39
C GLN A 746 -5.40 49.99 1.23
N LEU A 747 -4.58 48.94 1.31
CA LEU A 747 -3.51 48.65 0.38
C LEU A 747 -3.83 47.42 -0.48
N PRO A 748 -3.09 47.18 -1.56
CA PRO A 748 -3.05 45.86 -2.17
C PRO A 748 -2.48 44.81 -1.19
N THR A 749 -3.01 43.59 -1.27
CA THR A 749 -2.72 42.48 -0.33
C THR A 749 -1.24 42.24 -0.06
N MET A 750 -0.37 42.44 -1.05
CA MET A 750 1.08 42.25 -0.93
C MET A 750 1.83 43.52 -1.33
N HIS A 751 1.41 44.68 -0.83
CA HIS A 751 2.04 45.96 -1.13
C HIS A 751 3.34 46.21 -0.33
N GLN A 752 4.21 47.13 -0.78
CA GLN A 752 5.42 47.52 -0.04
C GLN A 752 5.12 48.13 1.34
N ASN A 753 3.93 48.72 1.53
CA ASN A 753 3.45 49.23 2.81
C ASN A 753 2.49 48.27 3.54
N SER A 754 2.30 47.05 3.02
CA SER A 754 1.57 45.98 3.72
C SER A 754 2.38 45.48 4.93
N PRO A 755 1.82 44.68 5.84
CA PRO A 755 2.54 44.23 7.04
C PRO A 755 3.91 43.59 6.73
N ILE A 756 4.00 42.74 5.70
CA ILE A 756 5.25 42.07 5.33
C ILE A 756 6.23 43.05 4.64
N GLY A 757 5.71 44.01 3.87
CA GLY A 757 6.55 45.05 3.25
C GLY A 757 7.15 45.99 4.30
N LEU A 758 6.36 46.44 5.27
CA LEU A 758 6.86 47.20 6.43
C LEU A 758 7.88 46.39 7.24
N LEU A 759 7.68 45.07 7.37
CA LEU A 759 8.64 44.20 8.03
C LEU A 759 9.98 44.18 7.30
N GLU A 760 9.99 44.16 5.97
CA GLU A 760 11.22 44.29 5.19
C GLU A 760 11.89 45.65 5.42
N GLN A 761 11.13 46.75 5.32
CA GLN A 761 11.65 48.11 5.55
C GLN A 761 12.28 48.27 6.95
N ALA A 762 11.79 47.52 7.93
CA ALA A 762 12.27 47.49 9.30
C ALA A 762 13.44 46.51 9.55
N ASP A 763 14.18 46.12 8.49
CA ASP A 763 15.28 45.13 8.52
C ASP A 763 14.86 43.77 9.09
N GLY A 764 13.67 43.31 8.69
CA GLY A 764 13.05 42.08 9.17
C GLY A 764 13.64 40.79 8.60
N TYR A 765 13.33 39.70 9.30
CA TYR A 765 13.79 38.35 9.00
C TYR A 765 12.63 37.39 8.75
N CYS A 766 12.90 36.33 7.99
CA CYS A 766 12.00 35.20 7.83
C CYS A 766 12.59 33.94 8.48
N LEU A 767 11.80 33.29 9.34
CA LEU A 767 12.08 31.96 9.87
C LEU A 767 11.14 30.95 9.20
N MET A 768 11.72 30.01 8.47
CA MET A 768 11.03 28.89 7.86
C MET A 768 11.21 27.65 8.72
N VAL A 769 10.12 27.07 9.22
CA VAL A 769 10.14 25.87 10.06
C VAL A 769 9.51 24.71 9.29
N ALA A 770 10.34 23.88 8.65
CA ALA A 770 9.94 22.68 7.91
C ALA A 770 8.87 22.89 6.82
N CYS A 771 8.89 24.07 6.17
CA CYS A 771 7.94 24.44 5.12
C CYS A 771 8.58 25.34 4.04
N TYR A 772 9.74 24.95 3.53
CA TYR A 772 10.62 25.84 2.72
C TYR A 772 9.99 26.45 1.46
N THR A 773 8.90 25.88 0.92
CA THR A 773 8.18 26.41 -0.24
C THR A 773 7.15 27.49 0.11
N ALA A 774 6.83 27.70 1.38
CA ALA A 774 5.71 28.54 1.83
C ALA A 774 6.09 30.01 2.15
N VAL A 775 7.18 30.54 1.59
CA VAL A 775 7.68 31.90 1.90
C VAL A 775 6.73 32.96 1.33
N THR A 776 5.82 33.53 2.10
CA THR A 776 4.87 34.53 1.54
C THR A 776 5.57 35.81 1.06
N PHE A 777 6.70 36.18 1.67
CA PHE A 777 7.47 37.37 1.28
C PHE A 777 7.82 37.45 -0.21
N MET A 778 7.92 36.31 -0.91
CA MET A 778 8.12 36.31 -2.37
C MET A 778 7.11 37.19 -3.12
N HIS A 779 5.90 37.31 -2.61
CA HIS A 779 4.86 38.10 -3.25
C HIS A 779 5.07 39.60 -3.11
N ILE A 780 5.71 40.07 -2.03
CA ILE A 780 6.14 41.47 -1.91
C ILE A 780 7.21 41.78 -2.96
N VAL A 781 8.11 40.84 -3.21
CA VAL A 781 9.14 40.99 -4.25
C VAL A 781 8.50 41.02 -5.64
N GLU A 782 7.51 40.18 -5.91
CA GLU A 782 6.79 40.16 -7.19
C GLU A 782 6.02 41.46 -7.44
N THR A 783 5.19 41.90 -6.49
CA THR A 783 4.35 43.09 -6.66
C THR A 783 5.18 44.37 -6.78
N SER A 784 6.23 44.53 -5.97
CA SER A 784 7.11 45.69 -6.05
C SER A 784 7.94 45.74 -7.34
N ASN A 785 8.05 44.62 -8.06
CA ASN A 785 8.71 44.52 -9.37
C ASN A 785 7.70 44.53 -10.54
N GLY A 786 6.46 44.96 -10.29
CA GLY A 786 5.44 45.13 -11.32
C GLY A 786 4.86 43.81 -11.86
N ALA A 787 4.93 42.70 -11.11
CA ALA A 787 4.35 41.45 -11.55
C ALA A 787 2.81 41.53 -11.61
N LEU A 788 2.26 41.43 -12.83
CA LEU A 788 0.82 41.56 -13.09
C LEU A 788 0.04 40.24 -13.00
N CYS A 789 0.68 39.15 -12.57
CA CYS A 789 0.06 37.83 -12.53
C CYS A 789 -0.94 37.66 -11.38
N CYS A 790 -0.85 38.47 -10.32
CA CYS A 790 -1.89 38.61 -9.29
C CYS A 790 -2.56 39.98 -9.44
N GLY A 791 -3.89 40.03 -9.36
CA GLY A 791 -4.65 41.27 -9.56
C GLY A 791 -4.62 42.15 -8.32
N GLN A 792 -4.38 43.45 -8.44
CA GLN A 792 -4.31 44.33 -7.27
C GLN A 792 -5.72 44.78 -6.87
N ARG A 793 -6.15 44.40 -5.66
CA ARG A 793 -7.46 44.77 -5.08
C ARG A 793 -8.66 44.45 -5.99
N SER A 794 -8.61 43.32 -6.68
CA SER A 794 -9.55 42.91 -7.73
C SER A 794 -10.49 41.76 -7.35
N GLU A 795 -10.52 41.37 -6.07
CA GLU A 795 -11.57 40.51 -5.50
C GLU A 795 -12.26 41.26 -4.34
N GLU A 796 -13.59 41.20 -4.25
CA GLU A 796 -14.38 41.79 -3.17
C GLU A 796 -14.98 40.73 -2.26
N TYR A 797 -14.90 40.97 -0.96
CA TYR A 797 -15.44 40.08 0.06
C TYR A 797 -16.26 40.86 1.09
N ASP A 798 -17.33 40.23 1.57
CA ASP A 798 -18.01 40.70 2.77
C ASP A 798 -17.12 40.51 3.99
N ALA A 799 -17.17 41.45 4.93
CA ALA A 799 -16.36 41.42 6.13
C ALA A 799 -17.12 41.91 7.36
N ILE A 800 -16.79 41.32 8.51
CA ILE A 800 -17.19 41.79 9.83
C ILE A 800 -15.94 42.36 10.51
N LEU A 801 -15.94 43.68 10.70
CA LEU A 801 -14.87 44.45 11.30
C LEU A 801 -14.74 44.16 12.81
N PRO A 802 -13.63 44.57 13.45
CA PRO A 802 -13.43 44.33 14.89
C PRO A 802 -14.50 44.95 15.80
N ASP A 803 -15.24 45.97 15.39
CA ASP A 803 -16.34 46.53 16.19
C ASP A 803 -17.69 45.82 15.93
N GLY A 804 -17.73 44.86 15.00
CA GLY A 804 -18.95 44.18 14.55
C GLY A 804 -19.59 44.81 13.31
N THR A 805 -19.06 45.92 12.81
CA THR A 805 -19.56 46.60 11.60
C THR A 805 -19.41 45.70 10.38
N LYS A 806 -20.46 45.62 9.55
CA LYS A 806 -20.41 44.93 8.25
C LYS A 806 -19.87 45.88 7.18
N ALA A 807 -18.91 45.42 6.41
CA ALA A 807 -18.25 46.18 5.37
C ALA A 807 -17.83 45.28 4.19
N LYS A 808 -17.45 45.90 3.07
CA LYS A 808 -16.72 45.21 2.00
C LYS A 808 -15.23 45.42 2.16
N LEU A 809 -14.41 44.41 1.91
CA LEU A 809 -12.95 44.52 1.82
C LEU A 809 -12.46 44.03 0.46
N ARG A 810 -11.33 44.57 0.00
CA ARG A 810 -10.64 44.10 -1.20
C ARG A 810 -9.52 43.13 -0.85
N ALA A 811 -9.29 42.18 -1.74
CA ALA A 811 -8.07 41.40 -1.80
C ALA A 811 -7.60 41.26 -3.25
N TRP A 812 -6.43 40.67 -3.44
CA TRP A 812 -5.92 40.34 -4.77
C TRP A 812 -6.66 39.17 -5.44
N ALA A 813 -6.72 39.18 -6.78
CA ALA A 813 -7.03 37.96 -7.52
C ALA A 813 -5.77 37.10 -7.65
N TRP A 814 -5.82 35.85 -7.14
CA TRP A 814 -4.71 34.92 -7.25
C TRP A 814 -4.43 34.55 -8.71
N ARG A 815 -3.17 34.28 -9.05
CA ARG A 815 -2.76 33.94 -10.43
C ARG A 815 -3.32 32.61 -10.91
N ASP A 816 -3.65 32.52 -12.19
CA ASP A 816 -4.17 31.31 -12.85
C ASP A 816 -3.08 30.53 -13.61
N GLY A 817 -1.99 30.21 -12.90
CA GLY A 817 -0.85 29.51 -13.49
C GLY A 817 0.39 29.48 -12.61
N LYS A 818 1.36 28.62 -12.95
CA LYS A 818 2.61 28.48 -12.19
C LYS A 818 3.58 29.63 -12.50
N CYS A 819 4.22 30.18 -11.46
CA CYS A 819 5.30 31.15 -11.62
C CYS A 819 6.58 30.44 -12.08
N ARG A 820 7.04 30.69 -13.32
CA ARG A 820 8.28 30.09 -13.85
C ARG A 820 9.54 30.60 -13.16
N ALA A 821 9.52 31.85 -12.71
CA ALA A 821 10.64 32.46 -11.98
C ALA A 821 10.79 31.89 -10.55
N LEU A 822 9.72 31.33 -9.97
CA LEU A 822 9.72 30.83 -8.61
C LEU A 822 10.44 29.48 -8.51
N ARG A 823 11.75 29.53 -8.28
CA ARG A 823 12.63 28.36 -8.20
C ARG A 823 13.33 28.33 -6.84
N HIS A 824 12.63 27.81 -5.83
CA HIS A 824 13.09 27.83 -4.43
C HIS A 824 14.52 27.29 -4.23
N GLN A 825 14.90 26.21 -4.93
CA GLN A 825 16.23 25.62 -4.81
C GLN A 825 17.33 26.58 -5.24
N GLU A 826 17.12 27.33 -6.32
CA GLU A 826 18.09 28.33 -6.79
C GLU A 826 18.18 29.54 -5.84
N ILE A 827 17.04 29.97 -5.29
CA ILE A 827 16.97 31.07 -4.32
C ILE A 827 17.74 30.69 -3.05
N TYR A 828 17.42 29.55 -2.44
CA TYR A 828 18.12 29.07 -1.24
C TYR A 828 19.58 28.71 -1.52
N GLY A 829 19.88 28.15 -2.69
CA GLY A 829 21.25 27.87 -3.13
C GLY A 829 22.09 29.14 -3.22
N TRP A 830 21.50 30.24 -3.73
CA TRP A 830 22.17 31.54 -3.73
C TRP A 830 22.40 32.07 -2.32
N LEU A 831 21.38 32.06 -1.46
CA LEU A 831 21.51 32.51 -0.07
C LEU A 831 22.61 31.75 0.67
N LYS A 832 22.65 30.43 0.51
CA LYS A 832 23.68 29.56 1.10
C LYS A 832 25.08 29.89 0.56
N LYS A 833 25.23 30.01 -0.76
CA LYS A 833 26.51 30.35 -1.41
C LYS A 833 27.09 31.69 -0.93
N HIS A 834 26.23 32.63 -0.54
CA HIS A 834 26.64 33.97 -0.10
C HIS A 834 26.60 34.15 1.42
N HIS A 835 26.45 33.06 2.18
CA HIS A 835 26.38 33.08 3.65
C HIS A 835 25.27 34.02 4.20
N LYS A 836 24.13 34.08 3.50
CA LYS A 836 22.95 34.91 3.84
C LYS A 836 21.80 34.15 4.49
N MET A 837 22.02 32.88 4.78
CA MET A 837 21.06 32.02 5.45
C MET A 837 21.79 31.14 6.45
N THR A 838 21.22 31.04 7.65
CA THR A 838 21.59 30.04 8.64
C THR A 838 20.53 28.94 8.64
N GLU A 839 20.95 27.71 8.91
CA GLU A 839 20.08 26.54 8.90
C GLU A 839 20.43 25.59 10.04
N ILE A 840 19.42 24.97 10.65
CA ILE A 840 19.60 23.97 11.73
C ILE A 840 18.47 22.93 11.68
N MET A 841 18.78 21.70 12.09
CA MET A 841 17.80 20.64 12.27
C MET A 841 17.39 20.52 13.74
N VAL A 842 16.08 20.52 13.99
CA VAL A 842 15.50 20.22 15.32
C VAL A 842 14.56 19.02 15.16
N GLY A 843 15.05 17.84 15.53
CA GLY A 843 14.35 16.59 15.17
C GLY A 843 14.30 16.42 13.66
N ASN A 844 13.09 16.33 13.08
CA ASN A 844 12.87 16.30 11.62
C ASN A 844 12.54 17.69 11.04
N ALA A 845 12.46 18.72 11.87
CA ALA A 845 12.16 20.06 11.41
C ALA A 845 13.43 20.78 10.96
N HIS A 846 13.50 21.10 9.67
CA HIS A 846 14.55 21.95 9.12
C HIS A 846 14.17 23.42 9.28
N LEU A 847 14.92 24.13 10.13
CA LEU A 847 14.76 25.56 10.38
C LEU A 847 15.73 26.35 9.51
N ARG A 848 15.26 27.42 8.88
CA ARG A 848 16.08 28.36 8.10
C ARG A 848 15.76 29.78 8.50
N LEU A 849 16.78 30.59 8.73
CA LEU A 849 16.66 32.01 9.03
C LEU A 849 17.43 32.82 7.99
N PHE A 850 16.79 33.83 7.42
CA PHE A 850 17.41 34.76 6.48
C PHE A 850 16.74 36.12 6.56
N LYS A 851 17.46 37.17 6.16
CA LYS A 851 16.88 38.52 6.04
C LYS A 851 15.98 38.60 4.81
N LEU A 852 14.89 39.36 4.92
CA LEU A 852 13.98 39.60 3.79
C LEU A 852 14.71 40.28 2.61
N ALA A 853 15.53 41.29 2.89
CA ALA A 853 16.34 41.97 1.87
C ALA A 853 17.32 41.03 1.12
N ASP A 854 17.86 40.01 1.80
CA ASP A 854 18.71 39.00 1.17
C ASP A 854 17.91 38.08 0.23
N TYR A 855 16.73 37.65 0.67
CA TYR A 855 15.81 36.85 -0.15
C TYR A 855 15.35 37.63 -1.39
N ARG A 856 15.03 38.92 -1.23
CA ARG A 856 14.68 39.82 -2.34
C ARG A 856 15.77 39.80 -3.41
N ARG A 857 17.02 40.07 -3.04
CA ARG A 857 18.17 40.06 -3.97
C ARG A 857 18.32 38.72 -4.69
N ALA A 858 18.09 37.61 -3.99
CA ALA A 858 18.15 36.28 -4.57
C ALA A 858 17.05 36.06 -5.62
N TYR A 859 15.82 36.50 -5.32
CA TYR A 859 14.66 36.24 -6.15
C TYR A 859 14.52 37.20 -7.34
N GLU A 860 14.85 38.49 -7.17
CA GLU A 860 14.83 39.50 -8.25
C GLU A 860 15.71 39.09 -9.44
N ARG A 861 16.84 38.43 -9.17
CA ARG A 861 17.70 37.85 -10.22
C ARG A 861 16.95 36.87 -11.14
N LEU A 862 15.97 36.14 -10.61
CA LEU A 862 15.15 35.21 -11.38
C LEU A 862 13.96 35.94 -12.04
N LEU A 863 13.36 36.91 -11.35
CA LEU A 863 12.26 37.71 -11.87
C LEU A 863 12.67 38.58 -13.08
N HIS A 864 13.91 39.06 -13.11
CA HIS A 864 14.47 39.82 -14.24
C HIS A 864 15.15 38.94 -15.29
N GLY A 865 15.25 37.63 -15.05
CA GLY A 865 15.87 36.67 -15.95
C GLY A 865 15.01 36.37 -17.20
N LYS A 866 15.56 35.53 -18.10
CA LYS A 866 14.90 35.13 -19.36
C LYS A 866 13.51 34.51 -19.16
N GLU A 867 13.33 33.74 -18.09
CA GLU A 867 12.05 33.11 -17.71
C GLU A 867 11.26 33.92 -16.66
N GLY A 868 11.65 35.18 -16.47
CA GLY A 868 11.11 36.11 -15.50
C GLY A 868 9.77 36.76 -15.88
N CYS A 869 9.44 37.87 -15.23
CA CYS A 869 8.14 38.54 -15.36
C CYS A 869 7.89 39.16 -16.74
N ARG A 870 8.94 39.61 -17.44
CA ARG A 870 8.82 40.28 -18.76
C ARG A 870 8.15 39.41 -19.83
N GLY A 871 8.28 38.09 -19.74
CA GLY A 871 7.65 37.12 -20.65
C GLY A 871 6.50 36.33 -20.02
N CYS A 872 5.96 36.77 -18.88
CA CYS A 872 4.94 36.04 -18.15
C CYS A 872 3.56 36.19 -18.80
N THR A 873 2.96 35.07 -19.22
CA THR A 873 1.60 35.01 -19.77
C THR A 873 0.53 34.77 -18.72
N VAL A 874 0.93 34.47 -17.47
CA VAL A 874 -0.01 34.17 -16.37
C VAL A 874 -0.77 35.44 -15.99
N LYS A 875 -2.09 35.32 -15.91
CA LYS A 875 -3.00 36.40 -15.52
C LYS A 875 -3.70 36.09 -14.19
N PRO A 876 -4.28 37.11 -13.53
CA PRO A 876 -5.13 36.87 -12.37
C PRO A 876 -6.34 36.02 -12.76
N ARG A 877 -6.74 35.10 -11.88
CA ARG A 877 -7.94 34.27 -12.07
C ARG A 877 -9.22 35.12 -12.10
N LYS A 878 -10.29 34.55 -12.63
CA LYS A 878 -11.66 35.08 -12.51
C LYS A 878 -12.54 34.10 -11.76
N ASN A 879 -13.32 34.59 -10.81
CA ASN A 879 -14.26 33.83 -9.98
C ASN A 879 -15.47 34.73 -9.59
N ALA A 880 -16.38 34.20 -8.77
CA ALA A 880 -17.58 34.90 -8.32
C ALA A 880 -17.31 36.19 -7.51
N PHE A 881 -16.09 36.38 -7.00
CA PHE A 881 -15.68 37.54 -6.20
C PHE A 881 -14.91 38.57 -7.04
N SER A 882 -14.64 38.28 -8.31
CA SER A 882 -13.80 39.11 -9.17
C SER A 882 -14.51 40.39 -9.62
N ILE A 883 -13.83 41.52 -9.48
CA ILE A 883 -14.32 42.87 -9.81
C ILE A 883 -13.16 43.73 -10.34
N PRO A 884 -13.40 44.80 -11.12
CA PRO A 884 -12.32 45.72 -11.49
C PRO A 884 -11.56 46.23 -10.27
N GLY A 885 -10.23 46.21 -10.34
CA GLY A 885 -9.38 46.68 -9.25
C GLY A 885 -9.51 48.18 -9.03
N ASP A 886 -9.53 48.58 -7.76
CA ASP A 886 -9.64 49.98 -7.32
C ASP A 886 -8.28 50.61 -6.94
N TRP A 887 -7.16 49.97 -7.31
CA TRP A 887 -5.81 50.52 -7.19
C TRP A 887 -5.35 51.16 -8.50
N ASP A 888 -4.77 52.35 -8.43
CA ASP A 888 -4.04 52.99 -9.53
C ASP A 888 -2.57 52.54 -9.47
N LEU A 889 -2.17 51.71 -10.43
CA LEU A 889 -0.80 51.17 -10.50
C LEU A 889 0.25 52.21 -10.87
N GLU A 890 -0.12 53.27 -11.60
CA GLU A 890 0.82 54.31 -12.03
C GLU A 890 1.07 55.32 -10.91
N ARG A 891 0.00 55.67 -10.17
CA ARG A 891 0.06 56.65 -9.07
C ARG A 891 0.34 56.02 -7.70
N ASP A 892 0.34 54.69 -7.62
CA ASP A 892 0.49 53.89 -6.40
C ASP A 892 -0.46 54.32 -5.27
N CYS A 893 -1.73 54.52 -5.62
CA CYS A 893 -2.75 54.97 -4.69
C CYS A 893 -4.13 54.36 -4.98
N LEU A 894 -5.05 54.52 -4.03
CA LEU A 894 -6.43 54.11 -4.21
C LEU A 894 -7.15 55.06 -5.19
N LYS A 895 -7.97 54.50 -6.08
CA LYS A 895 -8.87 55.30 -6.92
C LYS A 895 -9.90 56.02 -6.07
N THR A 896 -10.40 57.15 -6.55
CA THR A 896 -11.39 58.00 -5.86
C THR A 896 -12.73 57.29 -5.60
N GLU A 897 -13.05 56.26 -6.38
CA GLU A 897 -14.26 55.45 -6.24
C GLU A 897 -13.89 54.04 -5.73
N THR A 898 -14.21 53.74 -4.46
CA THR A 898 -14.14 52.39 -3.91
C THR A 898 -15.41 52.03 -3.15
N SER A 899 -15.89 50.81 -3.32
CA SER A 899 -16.97 50.23 -2.50
C SER A 899 -16.45 49.58 -1.22
N ALA A 900 -15.13 49.45 -1.06
CA ALA A 900 -14.52 48.83 0.10
C ALA A 900 -14.31 49.83 1.24
N PHE A 901 -14.37 49.32 2.47
CA PHE A 901 -14.05 50.10 3.65
C PHE A 901 -12.57 50.49 3.64
N VAL A 902 -12.32 51.78 3.80
CA VAL A 902 -10.98 52.39 3.87
C VAL A 902 -10.81 53.30 5.08
N GLY A 903 -11.78 53.32 6.00
CA GLY A 903 -11.68 54.09 7.24
C GLY A 903 -10.64 53.54 8.21
N ASP A 904 -10.31 54.32 9.23
CA ASP A 904 -9.38 53.89 10.27
C ASP A 904 -10.04 52.91 11.25
N VAL A 905 -9.23 51.97 11.75
CA VAL A 905 -9.65 51.00 12.76
C VAL A 905 -8.75 51.15 13.97
N ASP A 906 -9.35 51.48 15.11
CA ASP A 906 -8.63 51.59 16.38
C ASP A 906 -8.33 50.20 16.94
N PHE A 907 -7.21 49.63 16.51
CA PHE A 907 -6.74 48.32 16.95
C PHE A 907 -6.32 48.29 18.43
N SER A 908 -6.14 49.44 19.08
CA SER A 908 -5.72 49.50 20.50
C SER A 908 -6.79 48.96 21.46
N LYS A 909 -8.07 48.99 21.06
CA LYS A 909 -9.21 48.47 21.81
C LYS A 909 -9.28 46.95 21.88
N TYR A 910 -8.45 46.24 21.12
CA TYR A 910 -8.49 44.78 20.97
C TYR A 910 -7.19 44.10 21.40
N LEU A 911 -6.42 44.78 22.26
CA LEU A 911 -5.12 44.35 22.81
C LEU A 911 -5.21 43.33 23.93
#